data_AF-A0A940V993-F1
#
_entry.id   AF-A0A940V993-F1
#
_cell.length_a   1.000
_cell.length_b   1.000
_cell.length_c   1.000
_cell.angle_alpha   90.00
_cell.angle_beta   90.00
_cell.angle_gamma   90.00
#
_symmetry.space_group_name_H-M   'P 1'
#
loop_
_entity.id
_entity.type
_entity.pdbx_description
1 polymer ?
#
loop_
_entity_poly.entity_id
_entity_poly.type
_entity_poly.pdbx_seq_one_letter_code
_entity_poly.pdbx_strand_id
1 'polypeptide(L)'
;MDVLGSLQYLATGFGVATTPENLFYCLAGAIVGTLVGVLPGLGPIAGIALLIPATFNLNATSAIIMLAGIYYGAMYGGSTTSILINVPGETASVMTCIDGYQMARKGRAGPALALCAIGSFVAGGLAILGLAFLAPPLAEAALAFGPPEFFSLMVFGFVVLSNVTGGSLIKSLMMALVGLIIGTIGLDPVSGNPRFTFGYVSLLGGIEFVAVAIGLFGIGEVLVNAEQPAEILEQRVLVPRFRDLYPNLQDLKRSLGPILRGTGIGFGVGLVPGPAPVIATYASYMVEKRISDHPEEFGHGAIEGVAGPESANNAACQSAFIPLFVLGIPFAPPTAILLGALLIHGVNPGPAMIAEHPQLFWGVVASMYIGNFILLLLNLPFVPLFANILRIPKKVLLPLVMLFCLTGMYSVNNFMLDLWVMLGCGAAGVAGLPLGHAGLPAPAALSVHRSISRAGEGRRGVGGIHSRWRRRVIMRSVVGVILALALCLGMVGAGLAAEFPTKEVQILIPWAPGGATDLVFRALAASTSKHLGKAVVVVNKAGGGGAVGYTEAMQARPDGYTLVTAVTPLTILPHQATTAFTYQSFDPIINVVQDPAMFQVHADSQWKTLSEFLEYAKKNPDMITVGNSGAGGGVHLIALAFEKAAGVKFNHIPFAGGGPSITALLGGHVHAVSCSPPEGIAHVKAGKLRIMALFSEKRFEAFPAVPTVREQGVNFTMGQWRGLAAPKGTPPDVIKTLHDAFKKGMEDPGFVKNAQDMTVNLAYMGPVEFGKVMAADHDRYAKLVQEIKKQ
;
A
#
# COMPACT_ATOMS: atom_id res chain seq x y z
N MET A 1 -8.36 24.88 11.12
CA MET A 1 -9.72 24.60 11.64
C MET A 1 -9.81 25.17 13.05
N ASP A 2 -10.94 25.75 13.45
CA ASP A 2 -11.16 26.17 14.84
C ASP A 2 -11.63 24.99 15.73
N VAL A 3 -11.61 25.19 17.06
CA VAL A 3 -11.95 24.16 18.06
C VAL A 3 -13.38 23.62 17.85
N LEU A 4 -14.31 24.49 17.44
CA LEU A 4 -15.70 24.14 17.16
C LEU A 4 -15.82 23.20 15.95
N GLY A 5 -15.05 23.45 14.88
CA GLY A 5 -14.95 22.55 13.74
C GLY A 5 -14.48 21.15 14.12
N SER A 6 -13.40 21.03 14.92
CA SER A 6 -12.89 19.73 15.38
C SER A 6 -13.92 18.92 16.17
N LEU A 7 -14.73 19.58 17.01
CA LEU A 7 -15.80 18.91 17.77
C LEU A 7 -16.92 18.39 16.84
N GLN A 8 -17.29 19.17 15.82
CA GLN A 8 -18.29 18.75 14.84
C GLN A 8 -17.80 17.58 13.98
N TYR A 9 -16.53 17.60 13.56
CA TYR A 9 -15.94 16.49 12.84
C TYR A 9 -15.80 15.23 13.71
N LEU A 10 -15.44 15.39 14.98
CA LEU A 10 -15.40 14.27 15.92
C LEU A 10 -16.79 13.66 16.13
N ALA A 11 -17.84 14.48 16.25
CA ALA A 11 -19.23 14.00 16.33
C ALA A 11 -19.61 13.19 15.07
N THR A 12 -19.19 13.66 13.90
CA THR A 12 -19.36 12.93 12.63
C THR A 12 -18.58 11.61 12.64
N GLY A 13 -17.36 11.62 13.19
CA GLY A 13 -16.52 10.44 13.39
C GLY A 13 -17.18 9.39 14.28
N PHE A 14 -17.88 9.78 15.35
CA PHE A 14 -18.68 8.86 16.16
C PHE A 14 -19.80 8.20 15.36
N GLY A 15 -20.42 8.90 14.41
CA GLY A 15 -21.38 8.30 13.47
C GLY A 15 -20.78 7.17 12.64
N VAL A 16 -19.53 7.32 12.19
CA VAL A 16 -18.79 6.28 11.45
C VAL A 16 -18.39 5.13 12.39
N ALA A 17 -17.82 5.46 13.55
CA ALA A 17 -17.27 4.49 14.48
C ALA A 17 -18.32 3.61 15.16
N THR A 18 -19.55 4.12 15.33
CA THR A 18 -20.67 3.38 15.95
C THR A 18 -21.46 2.52 14.97
N THR A 19 -21.10 2.50 13.68
CA THR A 19 -21.68 1.55 12.74
C THR A 19 -21.42 0.11 13.22
N PRO A 20 -22.36 -0.83 13.02
CA PRO A 20 -22.22 -2.21 13.52
C PRO A 20 -20.92 -2.89 13.07
N GLU A 21 -20.51 -2.64 11.82
CA GLU A 21 -19.27 -3.15 11.24
C GLU A 21 -18.03 -2.61 12.00
N ASN A 22 -17.91 -1.29 12.14
CA ASN A 22 -16.76 -0.68 12.82
C ASN A 22 -16.72 -1.01 14.31
N LEU A 23 -17.89 -1.11 14.98
CA LEU A 23 -17.97 -1.50 16.37
C LEU A 23 -17.52 -2.95 16.57
N PHE A 24 -17.91 -3.86 15.66
CA PHE A 24 -17.45 -5.24 15.66
C PHE A 24 -15.94 -5.32 15.51
N TYR A 25 -15.35 -4.62 14.53
CA TYR A 25 -13.91 -4.64 14.30
C TYR A 25 -13.11 -3.94 15.40
N CYS A 26 -13.66 -2.90 16.03
CA CYS A 26 -13.09 -2.27 17.21
C CYS A 26 -13.05 -3.26 18.40
N LEU A 27 -14.15 -3.97 18.66
CA LEU A 27 -14.24 -4.99 19.69
C LEU A 27 -13.30 -6.16 19.41
N ALA A 28 -13.29 -6.69 18.19
CA ALA A 28 -12.41 -7.77 17.77
C ALA A 28 -10.94 -7.37 17.92
N GLY A 29 -10.57 -6.17 17.47
CA GLY A 29 -9.23 -5.61 17.63
C GLY A 29 -8.82 -5.49 19.09
N ALA A 30 -9.70 -4.95 19.95
CA ALA A 30 -9.46 -4.83 21.38
C ALA A 30 -9.25 -6.19 22.06
N ILE A 31 -10.10 -7.18 21.76
CA ILE A 31 -9.98 -8.54 22.29
C ILE A 31 -8.65 -9.16 21.86
N VAL A 32 -8.37 -9.18 20.55
CA VAL A 32 -7.14 -9.80 20.03
C VAL A 32 -5.92 -9.06 20.55
N GLY A 33 -5.95 -7.73 20.59
CA GLY A 33 -4.90 -6.92 21.20
C GLY A 33 -4.61 -7.33 22.63
N THR A 34 -5.63 -7.38 23.49
CA THR A 34 -5.45 -7.80 24.88
C THR A 34 -4.92 -9.24 24.98
N LEU A 35 -5.41 -10.17 24.16
CA LEU A 35 -4.88 -11.54 24.12
C LEU A 35 -3.40 -11.58 23.75
N VAL A 36 -3.00 -10.82 22.73
CA VAL A 36 -1.61 -10.71 22.29
C VAL A 36 -0.73 -10.09 23.38
N GLY A 37 -1.21 -9.03 24.05
CA GLY A 37 -0.46 -8.36 25.12
C GLY A 37 -0.28 -9.24 26.37
N VAL A 38 -1.27 -10.07 26.68
CA VAL A 38 -1.21 -11.04 27.78
C VAL A 38 -0.26 -12.20 27.46
N LEU A 39 0.08 -12.47 26.21
CA LEU A 39 1.01 -13.55 25.88
C LEU A 39 2.46 -13.03 25.92
N PRO A 40 3.32 -13.57 26.81
CA PRO A 40 4.71 -13.11 26.90
C PRO A 40 5.44 -13.24 25.56
N GLY A 41 6.06 -12.14 25.14
CA GLY A 41 6.95 -12.12 23.96
C GLY A 41 6.24 -12.17 22.61
N LEU A 42 4.95 -11.84 22.50
CA LEU A 42 4.31 -11.56 21.20
C LEU A 42 4.23 -10.06 20.90
N GLY A 43 3.90 -9.24 21.91
CA GLY A 43 3.86 -7.78 21.79
C GLY A 43 2.88 -7.23 20.72
N PRO A 44 2.71 -5.90 20.64
CA PRO A 44 1.80 -5.28 19.68
C PRO A 44 2.25 -5.48 18.22
N ILE A 45 3.56 -5.59 17.99
CA ILE A 45 4.14 -5.61 16.65
C ILE A 45 3.76 -6.91 15.95
N ALA A 46 3.98 -8.06 16.59
CA ALA A 46 3.56 -9.34 16.04
C ALA A 46 2.04 -9.45 15.93
N GLY A 47 1.27 -8.93 16.90
CA GLY A 47 -0.19 -8.93 16.84
C GLY A 47 -0.77 -8.21 15.63
N ILE A 48 -0.30 -6.99 15.35
CA ILE A 48 -0.75 -6.21 14.18
C ILE A 48 -0.29 -6.92 12.90
N ALA A 49 0.96 -7.37 12.85
CA ALA A 49 1.53 -8.08 11.71
C ALA A 49 0.73 -9.34 11.34
N LEU A 50 0.31 -10.11 12.35
CA LEU A 50 -0.47 -11.34 12.21
C LEU A 50 -1.85 -11.10 11.60
N LEU A 51 -2.49 -9.98 11.95
CA LEU A 51 -3.87 -9.69 11.55
C LEU A 51 -4.00 -8.76 10.34
N ILE A 52 -2.91 -8.20 9.81
CA ILE A 52 -2.93 -7.47 8.54
C ILE A 52 -3.64 -8.28 7.43
N PRO A 53 -3.33 -9.56 7.21
CA PRO A 53 -3.97 -10.35 6.16
C PRO A 53 -5.50 -10.49 6.33
N ALA A 54 -5.96 -10.58 7.58
CA ALA A 54 -7.40 -10.63 7.88
C ALA A 54 -8.11 -9.31 7.54
N THR A 55 -7.37 -8.22 7.33
CA THR A 55 -7.94 -6.92 6.98
C THR A 55 -8.19 -6.73 5.49
N PHE A 56 -7.66 -7.56 4.60
CA PHE A 56 -7.62 -7.23 3.16
C PHE A 56 -8.99 -7.12 2.47
N ASN A 57 -10.01 -7.80 2.99
CA ASN A 57 -11.37 -7.70 2.49
C ASN A 57 -12.19 -6.61 3.18
N LEU A 58 -11.58 -5.84 4.07
CA LEU A 58 -12.23 -4.76 4.82
C LEU A 58 -12.00 -3.43 4.11
N ASN A 59 -12.92 -2.49 4.34
CA ASN A 59 -12.65 -1.10 3.99
C ASN A 59 -11.52 -0.54 4.88
N ALA A 60 -10.83 0.49 4.38
CA ALA A 60 -9.68 1.09 5.06
C ALA A 60 -9.99 1.56 6.49
N THR A 61 -11.19 2.10 6.74
CA THR A 61 -11.59 2.57 8.06
C THR A 61 -11.69 1.41 9.04
N SER A 62 -12.45 0.37 8.71
CA SER A 62 -12.63 -0.83 9.56
C SER A 62 -11.31 -1.55 9.81
N ALA A 63 -10.47 -1.67 8.79
CA ALA A 63 -9.14 -2.27 8.92
C ALA A 63 -8.27 -1.52 9.95
N ILE A 64 -8.17 -0.20 9.83
CA ILE A 64 -7.34 0.62 10.72
C ILE A 64 -7.93 0.69 12.13
N ILE A 65 -9.26 0.71 12.27
CA ILE A 65 -9.93 0.60 13.57
C ILE A 65 -9.53 -0.70 14.28
N MET A 66 -9.58 -1.84 13.56
CA MET A 66 -9.19 -3.13 14.13
C MET A 66 -7.70 -3.13 14.53
N LEU A 67 -6.81 -2.71 13.64
CA LEU A 67 -5.36 -2.75 13.89
C LEU A 67 -4.93 -1.77 14.99
N ALA A 68 -5.58 -0.60 15.09
CA ALA A 68 -5.40 0.30 16.23
C ALA A 68 -5.87 -0.38 17.53
N GLY A 69 -7.03 -1.04 17.49
CA GLY A 69 -7.55 -1.92 18.56
C GLY A 69 -6.52 -2.91 19.09
N ILE A 70 -5.82 -3.59 18.17
CA ILE A 70 -4.76 -4.53 18.52
C ILE A 70 -3.60 -3.81 19.20
N TYR A 71 -3.18 -2.65 18.66
CA TYR A 71 -2.05 -1.91 19.19
C TYR A 71 -2.26 -1.50 20.65
N TYR A 72 -3.28 -0.69 20.92
CA TYR A 72 -3.51 -0.20 22.28
C TYR A 72 -4.07 -1.31 23.18
N GLY A 73 -4.80 -2.30 22.64
CA GLY A 73 -5.23 -3.47 23.41
C GLY A 73 -4.07 -4.32 23.93
N ALA A 74 -2.99 -4.47 23.14
CA ALA A 74 -1.78 -5.16 23.57
C ALA A 74 -1.02 -4.41 24.67
N MET A 75 -1.05 -3.07 24.65
CA MET A 75 -0.47 -2.26 25.73
C MET A 75 -1.20 -2.47 27.05
N TYR A 76 -2.54 -2.52 27.02
CA TYR A 76 -3.34 -2.87 28.20
C TYR A 76 -3.03 -4.28 28.71
N GLY A 77 -3.00 -5.26 27.81
CA GLY A 77 -2.78 -6.67 28.15
C GLY A 77 -1.41 -6.94 28.79
N GLY A 78 -0.37 -6.21 28.37
CA GLY A 78 1.00 -6.36 28.87
C GLY A 78 1.15 -6.10 30.37
N SER A 79 0.32 -5.21 30.94
CA SER A 79 0.31 -4.95 32.38
C SER A 79 -0.11 -6.20 33.19
N THR A 80 -0.97 -7.06 32.63
CA THR A 80 -1.47 -8.25 33.32
C THR A 80 -0.35 -9.27 33.56
N THR A 81 0.48 -9.53 32.55
CA THR A 81 1.64 -10.41 32.69
C THR A 81 2.72 -9.82 33.59
N SER A 82 2.99 -8.52 33.46
CA SER A 82 3.93 -7.81 34.31
C SER A 82 3.57 -7.93 35.79
N ILE A 83 2.30 -7.71 36.14
CA ILE A 83 1.83 -7.71 37.53
C ILE A 83 1.72 -9.12 38.11
N LEU A 84 1.22 -10.09 37.34
CA LEU A 84 0.89 -11.40 37.90
C LEU A 84 2.08 -12.36 37.98
N ILE A 85 3.02 -12.26 37.04
CA ILE A 85 4.12 -13.23 36.89
C ILE A 85 5.49 -12.59 36.68
N ASN A 86 5.63 -11.26 36.79
CA ASN A 86 6.91 -10.54 36.64
C ASN A 86 7.60 -10.75 35.29
N VAL A 87 6.82 -11.05 34.25
CA VAL A 87 7.32 -11.20 32.88
C VAL A 87 6.61 -10.15 32.05
N PRO A 88 7.31 -9.14 31.54
CA PRO A 88 6.65 -8.10 30.75
C PRO A 88 6.12 -8.70 29.44
N GLY A 89 4.85 -8.42 29.13
CA GLY A 89 4.27 -8.77 27.82
C GLY A 89 4.89 -7.97 26.68
N GLU A 90 5.41 -6.78 26.99
CA GLU A 90 6.09 -5.88 26.06
C GLU A 90 7.11 -4.99 26.81
N THR A 91 8.06 -4.39 26.10
CA THR A 91 9.25 -3.73 26.70
C THR A 91 8.95 -2.49 27.55
N ALA A 92 7.87 -1.76 27.28
CA ALA A 92 7.49 -0.58 28.04
C ALA A 92 6.89 -0.93 29.43
N SER A 93 6.33 -2.13 29.58
CA SER A 93 5.71 -2.67 30.79
C SER A 93 6.73 -3.23 31.80
N VAL A 94 8.02 -3.12 31.51
CA VAL A 94 9.11 -3.48 32.44
C VAL A 94 9.02 -2.67 33.72
N MET A 95 8.69 -1.38 33.64
CA MET A 95 8.52 -0.54 34.83
C MET A 95 7.35 -0.99 35.69
N THR A 96 6.27 -1.42 35.04
CA THR A 96 5.09 -1.97 35.71
C THR A 96 5.42 -3.27 36.48
N CYS A 97 6.38 -4.08 36.02
CA CYS A 97 6.84 -5.26 36.75
C CYS A 97 7.43 -4.92 38.13
N ILE A 98 8.18 -3.82 38.23
CA ILE A 98 8.98 -3.49 39.42
C ILE A 98 8.11 -3.36 40.67
N ASP A 99 7.07 -2.52 40.60
CA ASP A 99 6.15 -2.30 41.71
C ASP A 99 4.88 -3.15 41.61
N GLY A 100 4.37 -3.38 40.40
CA GLY A 100 3.14 -4.13 40.18
C GLY A 100 3.23 -5.58 40.67
N TYR A 101 4.34 -6.26 40.39
CA TYR A 101 4.56 -7.61 40.89
C TYR A 101 4.72 -7.65 42.41
N GLN A 102 5.35 -6.65 43.02
CA GLN A 102 5.48 -6.59 44.49
C GLN A 102 4.10 -6.32 45.15
N MET A 103 3.25 -5.50 44.53
CA MET A 103 1.85 -5.35 44.96
C MET A 103 1.11 -6.68 44.88
N ALA A 104 1.29 -7.45 43.80
CA ALA A 104 0.69 -8.78 43.66
C ALA A 104 1.16 -9.76 44.74
N ARG A 105 2.46 -9.80 45.05
CA ARG A 105 3.03 -10.63 46.12
C ARG A 105 2.49 -10.27 47.51
N LYS A 106 2.11 -9.01 47.73
CA LYS A 106 1.46 -8.52 48.96
C LYS A 106 -0.06 -8.81 48.99
N GLY A 107 -0.59 -9.59 48.05
CA GLY A 107 -2.03 -9.88 47.94
C GLY A 107 -2.84 -8.73 47.31
N ARG A 108 -2.19 -7.70 46.76
CA ARG A 108 -2.81 -6.52 46.15
C ARG A 108 -2.69 -6.52 44.63
N ALA A 109 -2.79 -7.70 44.01
CA ALA A 109 -2.78 -7.85 42.55
C ALA A 109 -3.97 -7.14 41.89
N GLY A 110 -5.16 -7.26 42.51
CA GLY A 110 -6.38 -6.64 42.01
C GLY A 110 -6.31 -5.11 41.90
N PRO A 111 -5.97 -4.39 42.99
CA PRO A 111 -5.79 -2.94 42.95
C PRO A 111 -4.73 -2.50 41.95
N ALA A 112 -3.61 -3.23 41.82
CA ALA A 112 -2.58 -2.91 40.83
C ALA A 112 -3.12 -2.96 39.39
N LEU A 113 -3.82 -4.04 39.03
CA LEU A 113 -4.43 -4.21 37.70
C LEU A 113 -5.52 -3.16 37.43
N ALA A 114 -6.37 -2.88 38.43
CA ALA A 114 -7.41 -1.87 38.30
C ALA A 114 -6.82 -0.46 38.10
N LEU A 115 -5.77 -0.11 38.83
CA LEU A 115 -5.10 1.18 38.69
C LEU A 115 -4.40 1.31 37.32
N CYS A 116 -3.80 0.23 36.80
CA CYS A 116 -3.30 0.17 35.43
C CYS A 116 -4.42 0.44 34.42
N ALA A 117 -5.55 -0.27 34.53
CA ALA A 117 -6.66 -0.10 33.59
C ALA A 117 -7.28 1.31 33.64
N ILE A 118 -7.47 1.86 34.84
CA ILE A 118 -7.98 3.22 35.05
C ILE A 118 -6.99 4.27 34.52
N GLY A 119 -5.71 4.13 34.86
CA GLY A 119 -4.65 5.03 34.41
C GLY A 119 -4.53 5.03 32.88
N SER A 120 -4.53 3.84 32.28
CA SER A 120 -4.53 3.66 30.82
C SER A 120 -5.74 4.30 30.16
N PHE A 121 -6.93 4.18 30.76
CA PHE A 121 -8.17 4.76 30.23
C PHE A 121 -8.12 6.28 30.26
N VAL A 122 -7.77 6.86 31.40
CA VAL A 122 -7.66 8.33 31.56
C VAL A 122 -6.59 8.90 30.65
N ALA A 123 -5.39 8.29 30.66
CA ALA A 123 -4.27 8.75 29.86
C ALA A 123 -4.52 8.61 28.36
N GLY A 124 -5.09 7.48 27.94
CA GLY A 124 -5.50 7.23 26.57
C GLY A 124 -6.56 8.23 26.11
N GLY A 125 -7.59 8.48 26.93
CA GLY A 125 -8.65 9.45 26.63
C GLY A 125 -8.10 10.88 26.47
N LEU A 126 -7.26 11.32 27.39
CA LEU A 126 -6.62 12.64 27.32
C LEU A 126 -5.65 12.76 26.12
N ALA A 127 -4.92 11.71 25.78
CA ALA A 127 -4.05 11.69 24.62
C ALA A 127 -4.83 11.70 23.29
N ILE A 128 -5.99 11.02 23.22
CA ILE A 128 -6.88 11.09 22.04
C ILE A 128 -7.48 12.51 21.90
N LEU A 129 -7.79 13.20 23.00
CA LEU A 129 -8.16 14.62 22.95
C LEU A 129 -7.02 15.44 22.36
N GLY A 130 -5.79 15.21 22.85
CA GLY A 130 -4.59 15.83 22.29
C GLY A 130 -4.44 15.56 20.80
N LEU A 131 -4.66 14.32 20.33
CA LEU A 131 -4.67 13.95 18.91
C LEU A 131 -5.74 14.73 18.12
N ALA A 132 -6.98 14.77 18.60
CA ALA A 132 -8.09 15.45 17.92
C ALA A 132 -7.87 16.96 17.75
N PHE A 133 -7.19 17.61 18.71
CA PHE A 133 -6.93 19.05 18.68
C PHE A 133 -5.58 19.44 18.09
N LEU A 134 -4.53 18.64 18.28
CA LEU A 134 -3.18 18.94 17.80
C LEU A 134 -2.94 18.50 16.36
N ALA A 135 -3.63 17.45 15.88
CA ALA A 135 -3.42 16.96 14.52
C ALA A 135 -3.82 17.97 13.43
N PRO A 136 -5.00 18.64 13.47
CA PRO A 136 -5.37 19.62 12.45
C PRO A 136 -4.37 20.80 12.29
N PRO A 137 -3.95 21.53 13.35
CA PRO A 137 -2.99 22.62 13.18
C PRO A 137 -1.61 22.12 12.74
N LEU A 138 -1.21 20.92 13.17
CA LEU A 138 0.04 20.31 12.72
C LEU A 138 -0.04 19.93 11.23
N ALA A 139 -1.20 19.46 10.74
CA ALA A 139 -1.42 19.16 9.33
C ALA A 139 -1.37 20.43 8.47
N GLU A 140 -2.00 21.51 8.92
CA GLU A 140 -1.89 22.82 8.25
C GLU A 140 -0.44 23.31 8.17
N ALA A 141 0.32 23.19 9.27
CA ALA A 141 1.75 23.53 9.27
C ALA A 141 2.56 22.62 8.33
N ALA A 142 2.27 21.32 8.29
CA ALA A 142 2.97 20.36 7.45
C ALA A 142 2.59 20.47 5.96
N LEU A 143 1.45 21.07 5.62
CA LEU A 143 1.12 21.44 4.23
C LEU A 143 2.08 22.51 3.67
N ALA A 144 2.67 23.34 4.53
CA ALA A 144 3.68 24.31 4.13
C ALA A 144 5.06 23.69 3.85
N PHE A 145 5.28 22.42 4.21
CA PHE A 145 6.56 21.74 4.02
C PHE A 145 6.72 21.23 2.59
N GLY A 146 7.86 21.54 1.98
CA GLY A 146 8.29 20.98 0.71
C GLY A 146 9.09 19.69 0.88
N PRO A 147 9.50 19.06 -0.24
CA PRO A 147 10.33 17.85 -0.21
C PRO A 147 11.62 17.97 0.62
N PRO A 148 12.36 19.09 0.61
CA PRO A 148 13.54 19.26 1.46
C PRO A 148 13.21 19.25 2.96
N GLU A 149 12.11 19.90 3.37
CA GLU A 149 11.67 19.95 4.75
C GLU A 149 11.28 18.56 5.28
N PHE A 150 10.53 17.79 4.48
CA PHE A 150 10.23 16.38 4.79
C PHE A 150 11.49 15.52 4.89
N PHE A 151 12.42 15.68 3.94
CA PHE A 151 13.71 14.97 3.99
C PHE A 151 14.49 15.31 5.27
N SER A 152 14.60 16.59 5.63
CA SER A 152 15.26 17.02 6.87
C SER A 152 14.56 16.48 8.11
N LEU A 153 13.23 16.46 8.14
CA LEU A 153 12.46 15.94 9.26
C LEU A 153 12.63 14.42 9.42
N MET A 154 12.75 13.68 8.31
CA MET A 154 13.06 12.25 8.32
C MET A 154 14.49 11.98 8.80
N VAL A 155 15.49 12.73 8.30
CA VAL A 155 16.88 12.61 8.75
C VAL A 155 17.00 12.94 10.24
N PHE A 156 16.36 14.02 10.68
CA PHE A 156 16.27 14.37 12.10
C PHE A 156 15.63 13.23 12.89
N GLY A 157 14.54 12.65 12.38
CA GLY A 157 13.88 11.50 13.00
C GLY A 157 14.79 10.30 13.18
N PHE A 158 15.56 9.94 12.16
CA PHE A 158 16.55 8.86 12.27
C PHE A 158 17.67 9.19 13.24
N VAL A 159 18.18 10.42 13.27
CA VAL A 159 19.23 10.84 14.20
C VAL A 159 18.74 10.78 15.64
N VAL A 160 17.52 11.26 15.92
CA VAL A 160 16.92 11.20 17.26
C VAL A 160 16.70 9.74 17.67
N LEU A 161 16.05 8.93 16.83
CA LEU A 161 15.82 7.50 17.07
C LEU A 161 17.15 6.76 17.37
N SER A 162 18.20 7.08 16.60
CA SER A 162 19.52 6.47 16.74
C SER A 162 20.20 6.84 18.06
N ASN A 163 20.10 8.09 18.52
CA ASN A 163 20.71 8.53 19.78
C ASN A 163 19.95 8.03 21.01
N VAL A 164 18.62 7.92 20.91
CA VAL A 164 17.75 7.56 22.03
C VAL A 164 17.79 6.06 22.37
N THR A 165 18.05 5.20 21.38
CA THR A 165 18.15 3.73 21.57
C THR A 165 19.45 3.26 22.25
N GLY A 166 20.33 4.18 22.67
CA GLY A 166 21.57 3.87 23.39
C GLY A 166 22.62 3.10 22.56
N GLY A 167 22.35 2.88 21.27
CA GLY A 167 23.26 2.24 20.33
C GLY A 167 24.23 3.23 19.68
N SER A 168 25.18 2.70 18.90
CA SER A 168 26.03 3.55 18.07
C SER A 168 25.19 4.20 16.97
N LEU A 169 25.19 5.54 16.92
CA LEU A 169 24.55 6.34 15.88
C LEU A 169 24.86 5.82 14.46
N ILE A 170 26.11 5.39 14.24
CA ILE A 170 26.57 4.85 12.96
C ILE A 170 25.80 3.56 12.61
N LYS A 171 25.61 2.65 13.58
CA LYS A 171 24.89 1.38 13.37
C LYS A 171 23.44 1.61 12.98
N SER A 172 22.76 2.54 13.65
CA SER A 172 21.37 2.87 13.37
C SER A 172 21.20 3.60 12.03
N LEU A 173 22.11 4.50 11.67
CA LEU A 173 22.14 5.13 10.35
C LEU A 173 22.45 4.12 9.23
N MET A 174 23.34 3.15 9.47
CA MET A 174 23.58 2.05 8.54
C MET A 174 22.32 1.22 8.29
N MET A 175 21.54 0.91 9.33
CA MET A 175 20.29 0.18 9.17
C MET A 175 19.22 1.00 8.45
N ALA A 176 19.13 2.31 8.71
CA ALA A 176 18.27 3.20 7.93
C ALA A 176 18.67 3.18 6.44
N LEU A 177 19.97 3.22 6.14
CA LEU A 177 20.48 3.15 4.78
C LEU A 177 20.17 1.80 4.11
N VAL A 178 20.32 0.67 4.83
CA VAL A 178 19.93 -0.66 4.35
C VAL A 178 18.44 -0.70 4.01
N GLY A 179 17.59 -0.15 4.87
CA GLY A 179 16.15 -0.03 4.61
C GLY A 179 15.83 0.82 3.38
N LEU A 180 16.54 1.94 3.18
CA LEU A 180 16.41 2.75 1.97
C LEU A 180 16.87 1.98 0.72
N ILE A 181 17.99 1.27 0.78
CA ILE A 181 18.50 0.46 -0.33
C ILE A 181 17.48 -0.63 -0.69
N ILE A 182 16.98 -1.37 0.30
CA ILE A 182 15.93 -2.38 0.10
C ILE A 182 14.68 -1.74 -0.50
N GLY A 183 14.30 -0.54 -0.05
CA GLY A 183 13.15 0.18 -0.59
C GLY A 183 13.31 0.64 -2.02
N THR A 184 14.55 0.88 -2.46
CA THR A 184 14.83 1.20 -3.85
C THR A 184 14.83 -0.01 -4.78
N ILE A 185 14.83 -1.25 -4.26
CA ILE A 185 14.74 -2.47 -5.08
C ILE A 185 13.42 -2.46 -5.83
N GLY A 186 13.48 -2.65 -7.15
CA GLY A 186 12.33 -2.68 -8.04
C GLY A 186 12.31 -1.51 -9.02
N LEU A 187 11.17 -1.32 -9.67
CA LEU A 187 11.00 -0.25 -10.64
C LEU A 187 11.00 1.12 -9.97
N ASP A 188 11.78 2.05 -10.51
CA ASP A 188 11.65 3.46 -10.16
C ASP A 188 10.29 3.98 -10.65
N PRO A 189 9.40 4.45 -9.76
CA PRO A 189 8.09 4.96 -10.17
C PRO A 189 8.20 6.18 -11.10
N VAL A 190 9.28 6.97 -10.96
CA VAL A 190 9.49 8.20 -11.74
C VAL A 190 10.10 7.91 -13.11
N SER A 191 11.18 7.11 -13.16
CA SER A 191 11.93 6.88 -14.41
C SER A 191 11.64 5.54 -15.09
N GLY A 192 10.92 4.63 -14.44
CA GLY A 192 10.61 3.29 -14.95
C GLY A 192 11.82 2.34 -15.01
N ASN A 193 13.01 2.77 -14.59
CA ASN A 193 14.20 1.93 -14.62
C ASN A 193 14.19 0.91 -13.46
N PRO A 194 14.64 -0.33 -13.69
CA PRO A 194 14.87 -1.27 -12.61
C PRO A 194 16.03 -0.80 -11.75
N ARG A 195 15.88 -0.92 -10.43
CA ARG A 195 16.94 -0.64 -9.46
C ARG A 195 17.16 -1.89 -8.64
N PHE A 196 18.42 -2.35 -8.57
CA PHE A 196 18.81 -3.51 -7.76
C PHE A 196 17.99 -4.80 -7.99
N THR A 197 17.47 -5.02 -9.20
CA THR A 197 16.70 -6.23 -9.54
C THR A 197 17.59 -7.38 -10.01
N PHE A 198 18.86 -7.11 -10.32
CA PHE A 198 19.87 -8.10 -10.75
C PHE A 198 19.41 -9.03 -11.88
N GLY A 199 18.50 -8.57 -12.75
CA GLY A 199 17.94 -9.35 -13.86
C GLY A 199 16.81 -10.32 -13.47
N TYR A 200 16.44 -10.40 -12.19
CA TYR A 200 15.31 -11.21 -11.74
C TYR A 200 14.00 -10.44 -11.87
N VAL A 201 13.12 -10.93 -12.76
CA VAL A 201 11.77 -10.35 -13.02
C VAL A 201 10.95 -10.26 -11.74
N SER A 202 11.12 -11.22 -10.82
CA SER A 202 10.46 -11.26 -9.52
C SER A 202 10.74 -10.05 -8.62
N LEU A 203 11.86 -9.35 -8.82
CA LEU A 203 12.24 -8.17 -8.05
C LEU A 203 11.76 -6.86 -8.68
N LEU A 204 11.15 -6.88 -9.87
CA LEU A 204 10.63 -5.65 -10.52
C LEU A 204 9.50 -4.99 -9.72
N GLY A 205 8.67 -5.80 -9.04
CA GLY A 205 7.66 -5.33 -8.09
C GLY A 205 8.24 -4.76 -6.79
N GLY A 206 9.56 -4.89 -6.60
CA GLY A 206 10.26 -4.54 -5.37
C GLY A 206 10.08 -5.57 -4.27
N ILE A 207 10.65 -5.28 -3.10
CA ILE A 207 10.50 -6.12 -1.91
C ILE A 207 9.26 -5.69 -1.14
N GLU A 208 8.38 -6.65 -0.82
CA GLU A 208 7.14 -6.34 -0.11
C GLU A 208 7.40 -5.93 1.35
N PHE A 209 6.94 -4.73 1.73
CA PHE A 209 7.15 -4.20 3.08
C PHE A 209 6.58 -5.12 4.15
N VAL A 210 5.40 -5.69 3.87
CA VAL A 210 4.73 -6.62 4.78
C VAL A 210 5.58 -7.86 5.04
N ALA A 211 6.23 -8.41 4.01
CA ALA A 211 7.13 -9.54 4.16
C ALA A 211 8.31 -9.20 5.08
N VAL A 212 8.90 -8.01 4.89
CA VAL A 212 10.01 -7.53 5.74
C VAL A 212 9.55 -7.30 7.19
N ALA A 213 8.38 -6.69 7.38
CA ALA A 213 7.84 -6.39 8.71
C ALA A 213 7.41 -7.66 9.47
N ILE A 214 6.63 -8.55 8.84
CA ILE A 214 6.24 -9.85 9.43
C ILE A 214 7.49 -10.70 9.66
N GLY A 215 8.47 -10.68 8.76
CA GLY A 215 9.71 -11.42 8.91
C GLY A 215 10.50 -10.95 10.13
N LEU A 216 10.90 -9.67 10.17
CA LEU A 216 11.74 -9.13 11.24
C LEU A 216 11.05 -9.16 12.61
N PHE A 217 9.76 -8.83 12.68
CA PHE A 217 9.07 -8.64 13.96
C PHE A 217 8.08 -9.75 14.33
N GLY A 218 7.47 -10.43 13.36
CA GLY A 218 6.60 -11.57 13.65
C GLY A 218 7.40 -12.86 13.79
N ILE A 219 8.04 -13.31 12.70
CA ILE A 219 8.80 -14.56 12.65
C ILE A 219 10.03 -14.50 13.55
N GLY A 220 10.79 -13.40 13.50
CA GLY A 220 11.98 -13.21 14.34
C GLY A 220 11.67 -13.35 15.82
N GLU A 221 10.57 -12.73 16.28
CA GLU A 221 10.16 -12.78 17.69
C GLU A 221 9.67 -14.18 18.08
N VAL A 222 8.93 -14.87 17.21
CA VAL A 222 8.52 -16.27 17.42
C VAL A 222 9.74 -17.20 17.57
N LEU A 223 10.75 -17.04 16.73
CA LEU A 223 11.95 -17.88 16.75
C LEU A 223 12.81 -17.61 18.01
N VAL A 224 12.99 -16.34 18.41
CA VAL A 224 13.68 -15.99 19.66
C VAL A 224 12.93 -16.57 20.87
N ASN A 225 11.60 -16.52 20.87
CA ASN A 225 10.79 -17.09 21.95
C ASN A 225 10.80 -18.62 21.98
N ALA A 226 11.09 -19.29 20.86
CA ALA A 226 11.19 -20.74 20.77
C ALA A 226 12.44 -21.28 21.50
N GLU A 227 13.52 -20.49 21.58
CA GLU A 227 14.78 -20.87 22.26
C GLU A 227 14.75 -20.61 23.78
N GLN A 228 13.81 -19.80 24.27
CA GLN A 228 13.74 -19.48 25.70
C GLN A 228 13.22 -20.67 26.53
N PRO A 229 13.85 -20.99 27.68
CA PRO A 229 13.44 -22.10 28.54
C PRO A 229 11.95 -22.03 28.92
N ALA A 230 11.28 -23.19 28.85
CA ALA A 230 9.85 -23.30 29.21
C ALA A 230 9.58 -23.12 30.72
N GLU A 231 10.62 -23.09 31.56
CA GLU A 231 10.54 -22.99 33.03
C GLU A 231 9.95 -21.66 33.54
N ILE A 232 9.90 -20.62 32.72
CA ILE A 232 9.42 -19.28 33.12
C ILE A 232 7.89 -19.28 33.41
N LEU A 233 7.14 -20.26 32.90
CA LEU A 233 5.68 -20.37 33.08
C LEU A 233 5.24 -21.36 34.17
N GLU A 234 6.18 -22.04 34.85
CA GLU A 234 5.86 -22.90 36.00
C GLU A 234 5.69 -22.12 37.32
N GLN A 235 5.91 -20.80 37.31
CA GLN A 235 5.63 -19.95 38.45
C GLN A 235 4.12 -19.95 38.74
N ARG A 236 3.75 -20.09 40.02
CA ARG A 236 2.35 -20.07 40.47
C ARG A 236 1.70 -18.75 40.04
N VAL A 237 0.82 -18.82 39.04
CA VAL A 237 -0.02 -17.68 38.64
C VAL A 237 -0.85 -17.25 39.85
N LEU A 238 -0.57 -16.05 40.37
CA LEU A 238 -1.35 -15.43 41.44
C LEU A 238 -2.69 -15.00 40.87
N VAL A 239 -3.74 -15.83 40.96
CA VAL A 239 -5.07 -15.46 40.45
C VAL A 239 -5.83 -14.68 41.53
N PRO A 240 -6.03 -13.35 41.39
CA PRO A 240 -6.86 -12.61 42.34
C PRO A 240 -8.33 -13.03 42.22
N ARG A 241 -9.05 -13.04 43.35
CA ARG A 241 -10.51 -13.22 43.32
C ARG A 241 -11.17 -11.91 42.89
N PHE A 242 -12.33 -12.02 42.25
CA PHE A 242 -13.07 -10.88 41.72
C PHE A 242 -13.38 -9.79 42.77
N ARG A 243 -13.59 -10.19 44.03
CA ARG A 243 -13.87 -9.28 45.16
C ARG A 243 -12.67 -8.43 45.58
N ASP A 244 -11.46 -8.87 45.22
CA ASP A 244 -10.20 -8.25 45.59
C ASP A 244 -9.69 -7.29 44.48
N LEU A 245 -10.46 -7.07 43.39
CA LEU A 245 -10.07 -6.24 42.23
C LEU A 245 -10.14 -4.73 42.49
N TYR A 246 -11.04 -4.25 43.34
CA TYR A 246 -11.31 -2.82 43.44
C TYR A 246 -10.29 -2.10 44.35
N PRO A 247 -9.63 -1.03 43.86
CA PRO A 247 -8.74 -0.21 44.67
C PRO A 247 -9.55 0.59 45.71
N ASN A 248 -8.93 0.90 46.84
CA ASN A 248 -9.58 1.73 47.85
C ASN A 248 -9.50 3.23 47.46
N LEU A 249 -10.26 4.09 48.15
CA LEU A 249 -10.29 5.54 47.87
C LEU A 249 -8.92 6.21 48.03
N GLN A 250 -8.07 5.70 48.94
CA GLN A 250 -6.72 6.23 49.16
C GLN A 250 -5.81 5.87 47.98
N ASP A 251 -5.92 4.67 47.44
CA ASP A 251 -5.19 4.21 46.26
C ASP A 251 -5.55 5.08 45.06
N LEU A 252 -6.85 5.34 44.88
CA LEU A 252 -7.32 6.20 43.80
C LEU A 252 -6.77 7.63 43.95
N LYS A 253 -6.85 8.20 45.16
CA LYS A 253 -6.30 9.54 45.44
C LYS A 253 -4.79 9.62 45.20
N ARG A 254 -4.02 8.61 45.62
CA ARG A 254 -2.58 8.52 45.39
C ARG A 254 -2.24 8.37 43.91
N SER A 255 -3.09 7.71 43.13
CA SER A 255 -2.87 7.47 41.70
C SER A 255 -3.20 8.67 40.78
N LEU A 256 -4.09 9.59 41.18
CA LEU A 256 -4.54 10.70 40.31
C LEU A 256 -3.39 11.60 39.83
N GLY A 257 -2.49 11.98 40.74
CA GLY A 257 -1.32 12.79 40.39
C GLY A 257 -0.37 12.09 39.40
N PRO A 258 0.07 10.86 39.69
CA PRO A 258 0.87 10.05 38.77
C PRO A 258 0.22 9.83 37.41
N ILE A 259 -1.10 9.58 37.36
CA ILE A 259 -1.82 9.37 36.10
C ILE A 259 -1.71 10.63 35.22
N LEU A 260 -1.98 11.81 35.78
CA LEU A 260 -1.93 13.06 35.02
C LEU A 260 -0.51 13.42 34.57
N ARG A 261 0.49 13.27 35.45
CA ARG A 261 1.91 13.51 35.11
C ARG A 261 2.41 12.51 34.06
N GLY A 262 2.13 11.23 34.27
CA GLY A 262 2.42 10.15 33.33
C GLY A 262 1.79 10.42 31.96
N THR A 263 0.53 10.83 31.93
CA THR A 263 -0.16 11.24 30.68
C THR A 263 0.59 12.35 29.95
N GLY A 264 0.99 13.42 30.66
CA GLY A 264 1.72 14.53 30.05
C GLY A 264 3.10 14.11 29.51
N ILE A 265 3.85 13.32 30.28
CA ILE A 265 5.16 12.77 29.88
C ILE A 265 4.97 11.88 28.65
N GLY A 266 4.04 10.93 28.71
CA GLY A 266 3.75 9.99 27.63
C GLY A 266 3.32 10.69 26.35
N PHE A 267 2.39 11.65 26.45
CA PHE A 267 1.93 12.41 25.29
C PHE A 267 3.08 13.17 24.62
N GLY A 268 3.92 13.86 25.40
CA GLY A 268 5.07 14.59 24.85
C GLY A 268 6.12 13.69 24.21
N VAL A 269 6.45 12.57 24.88
CA VAL A 269 7.44 11.60 24.38
C VAL A 269 6.94 10.85 23.16
N GLY A 270 5.64 10.56 23.06
CA GLY A 270 5.02 9.89 21.91
C GLY A 270 5.06 10.70 20.61
N LEU A 271 5.23 12.03 20.71
CA LEU A 271 5.46 12.91 19.56
C LEU A 271 6.91 12.88 19.04
N VAL A 272 7.83 12.21 19.75
CA VAL A 272 9.25 12.18 19.43
C VAL A 272 9.64 10.82 18.82
N PRO A 273 10.49 10.80 17.78
CA PRO A 273 11.03 9.58 17.19
C PRO A 273 11.80 8.73 18.22
N GLY A 274 11.44 7.45 18.37
CA GLY A 274 12.06 6.61 19.40
C GLY A 274 11.23 5.40 19.82
N PRO A 275 11.78 4.54 20.69
CA PRO A 275 10.97 3.63 21.51
C PRO A 275 10.20 4.45 22.57
N ALA A 276 9.30 5.33 22.11
CA ALA A 276 8.62 6.34 22.92
C ALA A 276 7.91 5.75 24.16
N PRO A 277 7.17 4.64 24.08
CA PRO A 277 6.54 4.04 25.25
C PRO A 277 7.54 3.63 26.35
N VAL A 278 8.70 3.08 25.98
CA VAL A 278 9.75 2.66 26.93
C VAL A 278 10.38 3.86 27.63
N ILE A 279 10.66 4.92 26.88
CA ILE A 279 11.23 6.16 27.43
C ILE A 279 10.21 6.82 28.35
N ALA A 280 8.94 6.86 27.92
CA ALA A 280 7.85 7.45 28.67
C ALA A 280 7.65 6.74 30.01
N THR A 281 7.64 5.40 30.04
CA THR A 281 7.47 4.62 31.26
C THR A 281 8.66 4.79 32.20
N TYR A 282 9.89 4.74 31.69
CA TYR A 282 11.11 4.97 32.48
C TYR A 282 11.13 6.38 33.06
N ALA A 283 10.87 7.40 32.24
CA ALA A 283 10.87 8.79 32.65
C ALA A 283 9.78 9.06 33.70
N SER A 284 8.58 8.53 33.49
CA SER A 284 7.50 8.63 34.47
C SER A 284 7.88 7.98 35.79
N TYR A 285 8.42 6.76 35.78
CA TYR A 285 8.86 6.07 37.00
C TYR A 285 9.90 6.89 37.78
N MET A 286 10.89 7.47 37.09
CA MET A 286 11.92 8.31 37.71
C MET A 286 11.35 9.62 38.28
N VAL A 287 10.42 10.27 37.56
CA VAL A 287 9.76 11.49 38.02
C VAL A 287 8.90 11.20 39.25
N GLU A 288 8.12 10.12 39.22
CA GLU A 288 7.28 9.73 40.36
C GLU A 288 8.14 9.39 41.58
N LYS A 289 9.24 8.65 41.41
CA LYS A 289 10.17 8.36 42.51
C LYS A 289 10.81 9.63 43.10
N ARG A 290 11.10 10.63 42.27
CA ARG A 290 11.75 11.87 42.71
C ARG A 290 10.80 12.81 43.45
N ILE A 291 9.52 12.83 43.07
CA ILE A 291 8.51 13.76 43.60
C ILE A 291 7.72 13.14 44.76
N SER A 292 7.66 11.81 44.84
CA SER A 292 6.91 11.11 45.88
C SER A 292 7.38 11.50 47.28
N ASP A 293 6.42 11.66 48.19
CA ASP A 293 6.66 11.78 49.63
C ASP A 293 7.17 10.46 50.26
N HIS A 294 7.02 9.34 49.53
CA HIS A 294 7.39 7.97 49.93
C HIS A 294 8.32 7.28 48.90
N PRO A 295 9.53 7.81 48.62
CA PRO A 295 10.45 7.24 47.63
C PRO A 295 10.96 5.83 48.00
N GLU A 296 10.86 5.44 49.27
CA GLU A 296 11.24 4.12 49.80
C GLU A 296 10.27 3.00 49.41
N GLU A 297 9.03 3.32 48.99
CA GLU A 297 8.06 2.31 48.56
C GLU A 297 8.34 1.79 47.13
N PHE A 298 9.10 2.53 46.32
CA PHE A 298 9.43 2.18 44.94
C PHE A 298 10.36 0.97 44.86
N GLY A 299 9.99 -0.03 44.05
CA GLY A 299 10.62 -1.36 44.04
C GLY A 299 10.07 -2.29 45.11
N HIS A 300 9.14 -1.82 45.95
CA HIS A 300 8.48 -2.58 47.00
C HIS A 300 6.94 -2.53 46.89
N GLY A 301 6.39 -2.02 45.79
CA GLY A 301 4.96 -1.99 45.51
C GLY A 301 4.32 -0.61 45.70
N ALA A 302 5.00 0.46 45.28
CA ALA A 302 4.45 1.80 45.22
C ALA A 302 3.35 1.91 44.15
N ILE A 303 2.23 2.57 44.49
CA ILE A 303 1.11 2.80 43.57
C ILE A 303 1.52 3.74 42.44
N GLU A 304 2.29 4.76 42.78
CA GLU A 304 2.82 5.77 41.85
C GLU A 304 3.75 5.12 40.82
N GLY A 305 4.53 4.12 41.24
CA GLY A 305 5.42 3.31 40.39
C GLY A 305 4.69 2.38 39.40
N VAL A 306 3.37 2.23 39.53
CA VAL A 306 2.52 1.48 38.60
C VAL A 306 1.66 2.44 37.77
N ALA A 307 0.91 3.32 38.44
CA ALA A 307 -0.07 4.20 37.79
C ALA A 307 0.57 5.24 36.85
N GLY A 308 1.72 5.80 37.22
CA GLY A 308 2.44 6.78 36.40
C GLY A 308 2.97 6.15 35.10
N PRO A 309 3.84 5.12 35.19
CA PRO A 309 4.39 4.46 34.01
C PRO A 309 3.32 3.91 33.07
N GLU A 310 2.27 3.28 33.58
CA GLU A 310 1.22 2.73 32.74
C GLU A 310 0.42 3.82 32.00
N SER A 311 0.18 4.95 32.67
CA SER A 311 -0.43 6.13 32.03
C SER A 311 0.47 6.71 30.95
N ALA A 312 1.78 6.77 31.21
CA ALA A 312 2.77 7.25 30.25
C ALA A 312 2.88 6.33 29.01
N ASN A 313 2.81 5.02 29.21
CA ASN A 313 2.76 4.01 28.15
C ASN A 313 1.60 4.31 27.19
N ASN A 314 0.37 4.34 27.74
CA ASN A 314 -0.84 4.48 26.95
C ASN A 314 -0.96 5.86 26.28
N ALA A 315 -0.56 6.93 26.96
CA ALA A 315 -0.52 8.26 26.33
C ALA A 315 0.49 8.35 25.18
N ALA A 316 1.68 7.72 25.32
CA ALA A 316 2.67 7.66 24.25
C ALA A 316 2.15 6.87 23.04
N CYS A 317 1.45 5.76 23.27
CA CYS A 317 0.85 4.97 22.18
C CYS A 317 -0.21 5.74 21.39
N GLN A 318 -1.11 6.45 22.07
CA GLN A 318 -2.16 7.22 21.38
C GLN A 318 -1.61 8.46 20.68
N SER A 319 -0.65 9.16 21.28
CA SER A 319 -0.01 10.33 20.65
C SER A 319 0.88 9.98 19.46
N ALA A 320 1.43 8.75 19.39
CA ALA A 320 2.21 8.27 18.25
C ALA A 320 1.39 8.20 16.93
N PHE A 321 0.06 8.21 17.00
CA PHE A 321 -0.80 8.34 15.81
C PHE A 321 -0.75 9.74 15.18
N ILE A 322 -0.38 10.79 15.94
CA ILE A 322 -0.28 12.16 15.44
C ILE A 322 0.78 12.26 14.32
N PRO A 323 2.07 11.93 14.53
CA PRO A 323 3.06 11.97 13.45
C PRO A 323 2.73 10.97 12.33
N LEU A 324 2.15 9.81 12.65
CA LEU A 324 1.72 8.84 11.64
C LEU A 324 0.69 9.46 10.67
N PHE A 325 -0.44 9.95 11.18
CA PHE A 325 -1.53 10.47 10.34
C PHE A 325 -1.19 11.81 9.70
N VAL A 326 -0.49 12.69 10.42
CA VAL A 326 -0.24 14.06 9.99
C VAL A 326 1.00 14.19 9.12
N LEU A 327 2.08 13.50 9.47
CA LEU A 327 3.35 13.60 8.73
C LEU A 327 3.56 12.42 7.78
N GLY A 328 2.81 11.32 7.93
CA GLY A 328 3.03 10.09 7.18
C GLY A 328 4.33 9.39 7.58
N ILE A 329 4.85 9.67 8.79
CA ILE A 329 6.15 9.16 9.26
C ILE A 329 5.94 8.37 10.54
N PRO A 330 6.32 7.08 10.58
CA PRO A 330 6.18 6.27 11.77
C PRO A 330 7.35 6.54 12.71
N PHE A 331 7.06 6.99 13.92
CA PHE A 331 8.07 7.27 14.95
C PHE A 331 8.35 6.08 15.86
N ALA A 332 7.48 5.06 15.83
CA ALA A 332 7.61 3.82 16.58
C ALA A 332 7.35 2.57 15.70
N PRO A 333 7.89 1.39 16.05
CA PRO A 333 7.71 0.19 15.24
C PRO A 333 6.25 -0.23 15.00
N PRO A 334 5.33 -0.20 15.99
CA PRO A 334 3.91 -0.49 15.73
C PRO A 334 3.29 0.47 14.71
N THR A 335 3.63 1.76 14.78
CA THR A 335 3.14 2.76 13.82
C THR A 335 3.71 2.57 12.41
N ALA A 336 4.89 1.94 12.26
CA ALA A 336 5.43 1.59 10.95
C ALA A 336 4.63 0.46 10.30
N ILE A 337 4.17 -0.51 11.09
CA ILE A 337 3.25 -1.56 10.60
C ILE A 337 1.89 -0.97 10.25
N LEU A 338 1.36 -0.06 11.07
CA LEU A 338 0.11 0.66 10.78
C LEU A 338 0.22 1.54 9.51
N LEU A 339 1.36 2.17 9.27
CA LEU A 339 1.65 2.85 8.00
C LEU A 339 1.57 1.88 6.83
N GLY A 340 2.21 0.71 6.95
CA GLY A 340 2.09 -0.35 5.94
C GLY A 340 0.65 -0.75 5.68
N ALA A 341 -0.15 -0.94 6.73
CA ALA A 341 -1.57 -1.27 6.62
C ALA A 341 -2.36 -0.17 5.88
N LEU A 342 -2.14 1.11 6.22
CA LEU A 342 -2.75 2.24 5.50
C LEU A 342 -2.42 2.18 4.00
N LEU A 343 -1.15 1.94 3.67
CA LEU A 343 -0.67 1.89 2.28
C LEU A 343 -1.22 0.68 1.50
N ILE A 344 -1.49 -0.46 2.16
CA ILE A 344 -2.14 -1.63 1.56
C ILE A 344 -3.60 -1.31 1.25
N HIS A 345 -4.27 -0.61 2.17
CA HIS A 345 -5.65 -0.15 2.04
C HIS A 345 -5.82 1.07 1.11
N GLY A 346 -4.76 1.43 0.37
CA GLY A 346 -4.79 2.52 -0.60
C GLY A 346 -4.79 3.92 0.01
N VAL A 347 -4.51 4.04 1.31
CA VAL A 347 -4.51 5.32 2.04
C VAL A 347 -3.08 5.79 2.24
N ASN A 348 -2.78 6.99 1.75
CA ASN A 348 -1.49 7.64 1.97
C ASN A 348 -1.62 8.64 3.13
N PRO A 349 -1.14 8.32 4.33
CA PRO A 349 -1.17 9.28 5.43
C PRO A 349 -0.23 10.46 5.17
N GLY A 350 -0.52 11.59 5.83
CA GLY A 350 0.21 12.83 5.65
C GLY A 350 -0.70 14.05 5.81
N PRO A 351 -0.20 15.25 5.51
CA PRO A 351 -0.88 16.49 5.87
C PRO A 351 -2.25 16.67 5.18
N ALA A 352 -2.43 16.01 4.04
CA ALA A 352 -3.68 16.04 3.29
C ALA A 352 -4.73 15.03 3.82
N MET A 353 -4.35 14.07 4.66
CA MET A 353 -5.23 12.97 5.09
C MET A 353 -6.52 13.45 5.75
N ILE A 354 -6.44 14.49 6.59
CA ILE A 354 -7.61 15.05 7.28
C ILE A 354 -8.58 15.70 6.27
N ALA A 355 -8.07 16.25 5.16
CA ALA A 355 -8.87 16.89 4.13
C ALA A 355 -9.41 15.90 3.08
N GLU A 356 -8.59 14.94 2.64
CA GLU A 356 -8.93 13.97 1.58
C GLU A 356 -9.70 12.76 2.12
N HIS A 357 -9.42 12.33 3.34
CA HIS A 357 -10.04 11.16 3.99
C HIS A 357 -10.62 11.49 5.38
N PRO A 358 -11.51 12.49 5.50
CA PRO A 358 -12.03 12.94 6.79
C PRO A 358 -12.81 11.85 7.53
N GLN A 359 -13.57 11.01 6.81
CA GLN A 359 -14.33 9.92 7.41
C GLN A 359 -13.42 8.87 8.06
N LEU A 360 -12.27 8.57 7.43
CA LEU A 360 -11.31 7.62 7.97
C LEU A 360 -10.62 8.22 9.19
N PHE A 361 -10.06 9.43 9.08
CA PHE A 361 -9.32 10.05 10.19
C PHE A 361 -10.21 10.21 11.43
N TRP A 362 -11.36 10.88 11.28
CA TRP A 362 -12.26 11.13 12.41
C TRP A 362 -12.98 9.86 12.87
N GLY A 363 -13.27 8.91 11.97
CA GLY A 363 -13.81 7.60 12.32
C GLY A 363 -12.84 6.79 13.18
N VAL A 364 -11.56 6.77 12.83
CA VAL A 364 -10.52 6.09 13.63
C VAL A 364 -10.34 6.81 14.97
N VAL A 365 -10.18 8.14 15.01
CA VAL A 365 -10.06 8.90 16.26
C VAL A 365 -11.26 8.67 17.20
N ALA A 366 -12.49 8.68 16.66
CA ALA A 366 -13.69 8.38 17.44
C ALA A 366 -13.70 6.93 17.95
N SER A 367 -13.33 5.97 17.09
CA SER A 367 -13.20 4.56 17.47
C SER A 367 -12.17 4.33 18.57
N MET A 368 -11.11 5.15 18.66
CA MET A 368 -10.11 5.04 19.71
C MET A 368 -10.72 5.35 21.08
N TYR A 369 -11.68 6.27 21.20
CA TYR A 369 -12.44 6.45 22.45
C TYR A 369 -13.29 5.23 22.78
N ILE A 370 -14.00 4.70 21.79
CA ILE A 370 -14.86 3.51 21.95
C ILE A 370 -14.01 2.31 22.38
N GLY A 371 -12.90 2.06 21.69
CA GLY A 371 -11.94 1.00 21.98
C GLY A 371 -11.31 1.15 23.36
N ASN A 372 -10.94 2.37 23.76
CA ASN A 372 -10.41 2.63 25.10
C ASN A 372 -11.44 2.31 26.20
N PHE A 373 -12.72 2.61 25.96
CA PHE A 373 -13.81 2.21 26.85
C PHE A 373 -14.04 0.69 26.87
N ILE A 374 -14.04 0.04 25.69
CA ILE A 374 -14.14 -1.42 25.56
C ILE A 374 -12.99 -2.09 26.33
N LEU A 375 -11.77 -1.57 26.24
CA LEU A 375 -10.61 -2.14 26.93
C LEU A 375 -10.67 -1.99 28.43
N LEU A 376 -11.17 -0.87 28.94
CA LEU A 376 -11.46 -0.74 30.37
C LEU A 376 -12.46 -1.82 30.83
N LEU A 377 -13.51 -2.05 30.02
CA LEU A 377 -14.55 -3.05 30.28
C LEU A 377 -14.04 -4.49 30.11
N LEU A 378 -13.04 -4.73 29.27
CA LEU A 378 -12.42 -6.05 29.09
C LEU A 378 -11.38 -6.33 30.19
N ASN A 379 -10.49 -5.39 30.49
CA ASN A 379 -9.31 -5.65 31.33
C ASN A 379 -9.62 -5.71 32.83
N LEU A 380 -10.69 -5.07 33.32
CA LEU A 380 -11.08 -5.15 34.75
C LEU A 380 -11.81 -6.46 35.12
N PRO A 381 -12.86 -6.90 34.40
CA PRO A 381 -13.65 -8.08 34.76
C PRO A 381 -12.99 -9.39 34.32
N PHE A 382 -12.25 -9.41 33.21
CA PHE A 382 -11.76 -10.64 32.61
C PHE A 382 -10.33 -11.02 33.04
N VAL A 383 -9.78 -10.38 34.07
CA VAL A 383 -8.47 -10.74 34.67
C VAL A 383 -8.32 -12.25 34.90
N PRO A 384 -9.30 -12.98 35.48
CA PRO A 384 -9.15 -14.42 35.70
C PRO A 384 -9.09 -15.24 34.40
N LEU A 385 -9.77 -14.77 33.34
CA LEU A 385 -9.73 -15.38 32.02
C LEU A 385 -8.34 -15.22 31.39
N PHE A 386 -7.79 -14.00 31.44
CA PHE A 386 -6.44 -13.71 30.94
C PHE A 386 -5.36 -14.47 31.70
N ALA A 387 -5.49 -14.58 33.02
CA ALA A 387 -4.59 -15.39 33.85
C ALA A 387 -4.58 -16.89 33.45
N ASN A 388 -5.69 -17.42 32.93
CA ASN A 388 -5.75 -18.79 32.41
C ASN A 388 -5.12 -18.93 31.01
N ILE A 389 -5.21 -17.90 30.16
CA ILE A 389 -4.56 -17.88 28.83
C ILE A 389 -3.04 -17.99 28.94
N LEU A 390 -2.44 -17.50 30.02
CA LEU A 390 -1.01 -17.70 30.34
C LEU A 390 -0.59 -19.17 30.43
N ARG A 391 -1.54 -20.10 30.58
CA ARG A 391 -1.28 -21.54 30.65
C ARG A 391 -1.22 -22.23 29.29
N ILE A 392 -1.47 -21.50 28.19
CA ILE A 392 -1.36 -22.08 26.84
C ILE A 392 0.11 -22.46 26.59
N PRO A 393 0.41 -23.74 26.26
CA PRO A 393 1.78 -24.17 26.05
C PRO A 393 2.41 -23.45 24.85
N LYS A 394 3.65 -22.93 25.03
CA LYS A 394 4.46 -22.35 23.93
C LYS A 394 4.53 -23.27 22.70
N LYS A 395 4.55 -24.59 22.93
CA LYS A 395 4.56 -25.64 21.90
C LYS A 395 3.35 -25.60 20.95
N VAL A 396 2.23 -25.00 21.36
CA VAL A 396 1.02 -24.86 20.54
C VAL A 396 0.93 -23.46 19.96
N LEU A 397 1.24 -22.45 20.76
CA LEU A 397 1.13 -21.04 20.37
C LEU A 397 2.09 -20.67 19.23
N LEU A 398 3.39 -20.99 19.36
CA LEU A 398 4.40 -20.56 18.39
C LEU A 398 4.17 -21.16 16.99
N PRO A 399 3.85 -22.47 16.83
CA PRO A 399 3.50 -23.03 15.52
C PRO A 399 2.24 -22.41 14.90
N LEU A 400 1.22 -22.07 15.70
CA LEU A 400 0.02 -21.39 15.20
C LEU A 400 0.38 -20.01 14.64
N VAL A 401 1.20 -19.23 15.35
CA VAL A 401 1.65 -17.92 14.87
C VAL A 401 2.46 -18.06 13.59
N MET A 402 3.39 -19.01 13.51
CA MET A 402 4.12 -19.32 12.27
C MET A 402 3.19 -19.65 11.11
N LEU A 403 2.18 -20.48 11.36
CA LEU A 403 1.20 -20.89 10.34
C LEU A 403 0.41 -19.68 9.81
N PHE A 404 -0.07 -18.81 10.70
CA PHE A 404 -0.80 -17.60 10.31
C PHE A 404 0.08 -16.59 9.58
N CYS A 405 1.34 -16.40 9.99
CA CYS A 405 2.28 -15.54 9.27
C CYS A 405 2.57 -16.07 7.85
N LEU A 406 2.80 -17.38 7.70
CA LEU A 406 3.07 -18.01 6.40
C LEU A 406 1.86 -17.95 5.46
N THR A 407 0.69 -18.36 5.95
CA THR A 407 -0.56 -18.34 5.17
C THR A 407 -0.97 -16.91 4.83
N GLY A 408 -0.85 -16.01 5.81
CA GLY A 408 -1.16 -14.59 5.67
C GLY A 408 -0.27 -13.90 4.64
N MET A 409 1.05 -14.11 4.69
CA MET A 409 1.95 -13.50 3.72
C MET A 409 1.75 -14.07 2.31
N TYR A 410 1.51 -15.38 2.17
CA TYR A 410 1.25 -15.99 0.87
C TYR A 410 -0.03 -15.41 0.23
N SER A 411 -1.05 -15.11 1.03
CA SER A 411 -2.33 -14.57 0.55
C SER A 411 -2.24 -13.16 -0.05
N VAL A 412 -1.17 -12.39 0.23
CA VAL A 412 -1.05 -10.98 -0.21
C VAL A 412 -0.93 -10.90 -1.74
N ASN A 413 0.09 -11.55 -2.29
CA ASN A 413 0.44 -11.44 -3.72
C ASN A 413 0.46 -12.79 -4.43
N ASN A 414 0.17 -13.90 -3.73
CA ASN A 414 0.41 -15.28 -4.22
C ASN A 414 1.84 -15.49 -4.74
N PHE A 415 2.81 -14.77 -4.16
CA PHE A 415 4.17 -14.70 -4.66
C PHE A 415 5.14 -15.38 -3.70
N MET A 416 5.84 -16.41 -4.18
CA MET A 416 6.72 -17.22 -3.34
C MET A 416 7.92 -16.44 -2.81
N LEU A 417 8.38 -15.42 -3.55
CA LEU A 417 9.48 -14.55 -3.11
C LEU A 417 9.16 -13.85 -1.80
N ASP A 418 7.91 -13.45 -1.58
CA ASP A 418 7.48 -12.75 -0.37
C ASP A 418 7.66 -13.64 0.88
N LEU A 419 7.39 -14.95 0.75
CA LEU A 419 7.64 -15.91 1.83
C LEU A 419 9.14 -16.09 2.10
N TRP A 420 9.96 -16.17 1.05
CA TRP A 420 11.41 -16.28 1.21
C TRP A 420 12.03 -15.04 1.84
N VAL A 421 11.58 -13.85 1.43
CA VAL A 421 11.96 -12.58 2.06
C VAL A 421 11.54 -12.58 3.53
N MET A 422 10.30 -12.95 3.83
CA MET A 422 9.79 -12.99 5.20
C MET A 422 10.61 -13.94 6.09
N LEU A 423 10.88 -15.16 5.62
CA LEU A 423 11.70 -16.13 6.36
C LEU A 423 13.15 -15.68 6.50
N GLY A 424 13.74 -15.11 5.44
CA GLY A 424 15.10 -14.56 5.47
C GLY A 424 15.23 -13.39 6.44
N CYS A 425 14.24 -12.50 6.47
CA CYS A 425 14.14 -11.41 7.44
C CYS A 425 13.95 -11.94 8.87
N GLY A 426 13.14 -12.99 9.07
CA GLY A 426 13.00 -13.65 10.37
C GLY A 426 14.31 -14.27 10.87
N ALA A 427 15.02 -14.99 10.01
CA ALA A 427 16.33 -15.52 10.32
C ALA A 427 17.35 -14.41 10.61
N ALA A 428 17.32 -13.31 9.85
CA ALA A 428 18.16 -12.14 10.09
C ALA A 428 17.84 -11.44 11.43
N GLY A 429 16.57 -11.46 11.84
CA GLY A 429 16.12 -10.99 13.15
C GLY A 429 16.67 -11.82 14.31
N VAL A 430 16.72 -13.16 14.15
CA VAL A 430 17.26 -14.10 15.15
C VAL A 430 18.78 -14.11 15.20
N ALA A 431 19.42 -14.22 14.03
CA ALA A 431 20.87 -14.33 13.90
C ALA A 431 21.61 -13.07 14.35
N GLY A 432 20.90 -11.96 14.52
CA GLY A 432 21.47 -10.68 14.88
C GLY A 432 22.53 -10.27 13.86
N LEU A 433 22.12 -9.73 12.70
CA LEU A 433 22.99 -8.79 11.97
C LEU A 433 23.61 -7.86 13.04
N PRO A 434 24.95 -7.81 13.18
CA PRO A 434 25.67 -7.85 14.47
C PRO A 434 25.55 -6.57 15.33
N LEU A 435 24.36 -6.05 15.64
CA LEU A 435 24.18 -4.69 16.12
C LEU A 435 22.92 -4.50 17.02
N GLY A 436 22.60 -5.43 17.93
CA GLY A 436 21.61 -5.20 19.01
C GLY A 436 20.31 -4.51 18.59
N HIS A 437 19.73 -3.69 19.46
CA HIS A 437 18.45 -2.95 19.27
C HIS A 437 18.42 -1.97 18.07
N ALA A 438 19.41 -1.99 17.17
CA ALA A 438 19.57 -1.07 16.04
C ALA A 438 18.93 -1.53 14.71
N GLY A 439 18.22 -2.66 14.66
CA GLY A 439 17.48 -3.11 13.45
C GLY A 439 16.21 -2.31 13.14
N LEU A 440 15.72 -1.53 14.11
CA LEU A 440 14.50 -0.72 14.06
C LEU A 440 14.44 0.34 12.93
N PRO A 441 15.53 1.02 12.54
CA PRO A 441 15.51 2.03 11.49
C PRO A 441 15.29 1.48 10.08
N ALA A 442 15.56 0.19 9.82
CA ALA A 442 15.45 -0.38 8.48
C ALA A 442 13.98 -0.48 7.98
N PRO A 443 13.03 -1.05 8.75
CA PRO A 443 11.61 -1.04 8.36
C PRO A 443 11.00 0.37 8.33
N ALA A 444 11.40 1.24 9.27
CA ALA A 444 10.98 2.64 9.27
C ALA A 444 11.46 3.35 7.99
N ALA A 445 12.73 3.21 7.62
CA ALA A 445 13.29 3.76 6.39
C ALA A 445 12.65 3.20 5.11
N LEU A 446 12.34 1.90 5.09
CA LEU A 446 11.62 1.25 4.00
C LEU A 446 10.20 1.82 3.82
N SER A 447 9.45 1.95 4.92
CA SER A 447 8.09 2.52 4.91
C SER A 447 8.07 4.00 4.51
N VAL A 448 9.09 4.75 4.95
CA VAL A 448 9.29 6.16 4.61
C VAL A 448 9.64 6.32 3.13
N HIS A 449 10.54 5.48 2.58
CA HIS A 449 10.84 5.49 1.15
C HIS A 449 9.57 5.31 0.31
N ARG A 450 8.77 4.29 0.62
CA ARG A 450 7.50 4.03 -0.07
C ARG A 450 6.52 5.20 0.02
N SER A 451 6.45 5.85 1.18
CA SER A 451 5.58 7.01 1.41
C SER A 451 6.05 8.22 0.59
N ILE A 452 7.35 8.50 0.53
CA ILE A 452 7.93 9.56 -0.32
C ILE A 452 7.69 9.28 -1.80
N SER A 453 7.95 8.06 -2.25
CA SER A 453 7.76 7.64 -3.63
C SER A 453 6.33 7.86 -4.11
N ARG A 454 5.33 7.59 -3.26
CA ARG A 454 3.91 7.80 -3.57
C ARG A 454 3.47 9.27 -3.39
N ALA A 455 3.99 9.99 -2.38
CA ALA A 455 3.67 11.41 -2.16
C ALA A 455 4.17 12.31 -3.30
N GLY A 456 5.21 11.89 -4.04
CA GLY A 456 5.70 12.57 -5.24
C GLY A 456 4.72 12.55 -6.42
N GLU A 457 3.77 11.60 -6.45
CA GLU A 457 2.78 11.47 -7.53
C GLU A 457 1.59 12.42 -7.34
N GLY A 458 1.21 12.74 -6.10
CA GLY A 458 0.00 13.53 -5.78
C GLY A 458 0.15 15.06 -5.82
N ARG A 459 1.36 15.63 -5.87
CA ARG A 459 1.58 17.08 -5.65
C ARG A 459 2.01 17.90 -6.87
N ARG A 460 1.72 17.46 -8.10
CA ARG A 460 2.00 18.26 -9.32
C ARG A 460 1.01 19.39 -9.63
N GLY A 461 0.13 19.76 -8.70
CA GLY A 461 -0.99 20.69 -8.96
C GLY A 461 -0.89 22.13 -8.47
N VAL A 462 0.09 22.54 -7.64
CA VAL A 462 0.06 23.90 -7.06
C VAL A 462 1.40 24.60 -7.21
N GLY A 463 1.45 25.55 -8.15
CA GLY A 463 2.58 26.46 -8.37
C GLY A 463 2.32 27.88 -7.87
N GLY A 464 3.38 28.51 -7.35
CA GLY A 464 3.52 29.96 -7.07
C GLY A 464 3.30 30.35 -5.60
N ILE A 465 3.98 31.32 -4.96
CA ILE A 465 5.01 32.33 -5.29
C ILE A 465 5.67 32.77 -3.94
N HIS A 466 6.91 33.32 -4.00
CA HIS A 466 7.63 34.16 -3.00
C HIS A 466 8.45 33.45 -1.89
N SER A 467 9.63 33.93 -1.45
CA SER A 467 10.61 34.88 -2.01
C SER A 467 11.98 34.70 -1.32
N ARG A 468 13.04 34.84 -2.12
CA ARG A 468 14.43 35.34 -1.92
C ARG A 468 15.27 35.11 -0.64
N TRP A 469 14.76 34.68 0.52
CA TRP A 469 15.60 34.40 1.70
C TRP A 469 16.22 32.98 1.71
N ARG A 470 15.68 32.07 0.90
CA ARG A 470 16.01 30.63 0.88
C ARG A 470 17.41 30.28 0.32
N ARG A 471 18.10 31.18 -0.39
CA ARG A 471 19.33 30.84 -1.14
C ARG A 471 20.62 30.74 -0.31
N ARG A 472 20.72 31.40 0.85
CA ARG A 472 22.01 31.45 1.59
C ARG A 472 22.25 30.30 2.57
N VAL A 473 21.20 29.62 3.04
CA VAL A 473 21.33 28.48 3.97
C VAL A 473 21.42 27.15 3.20
N ILE A 474 20.69 27.02 2.09
CA ILE A 474 20.66 25.82 1.24
C ILE A 474 22.03 25.48 0.63
N MET A 475 22.88 26.47 0.37
CA MET A 475 24.12 26.27 -0.37
C MET A 475 25.27 25.67 0.46
N ARG A 476 25.15 25.65 1.81
CA ARG A 476 26.20 25.11 2.70
C ARG A 476 25.99 23.63 3.06
N SER A 477 24.74 23.15 3.08
CA SER A 477 24.41 21.76 3.42
C SER A 477 24.44 20.82 2.21
N VAL A 478 24.23 21.34 1.00
CA VAL A 478 24.24 20.55 -0.25
C VAL A 478 25.68 20.24 -0.71
N VAL A 479 26.63 21.13 -0.46
CA VAL A 479 28.05 20.95 -0.85
C VAL A 479 28.73 19.83 -0.04
N GLY A 480 28.38 19.66 1.24
CA GLY A 480 28.91 18.60 2.08
C GLY A 480 28.46 17.19 1.67
N VAL A 481 27.23 17.06 1.14
CA VAL A 481 26.66 15.78 0.68
C VAL A 481 27.19 15.42 -0.71
N ILE A 482 27.40 16.41 -1.59
CA ILE A 482 27.97 16.20 -2.93
C ILE A 482 29.45 15.80 -2.84
N LEU A 483 30.23 16.38 -1.92
CA LEU A 483 31.64 16.00 -1.72
C LEU A 483 31.81 14.58 -1.13
N ALA A 484 30.86 14.12 -0.31
CA ALA A 484 30.86 12.75 0.20
C ALA A 484 30.46 11.70 -0.86
N LEU A 485 29.55 12.06 -1.79
CA LEU A 485 29.16 11.19 -2.91
C LEU A 485 30.19 11.17 -4.05
N ALA A 486 30.93 12.27 -4.25
CA ALA A 486 31.97 12.35 -5.27
C ALA A 486 33.20 11.47 -4.95
N LEU A 487 33.47 11.17 -3.68
CA LEU A 487 34.60 10.30 -3.28
C LEU A 487 34.32 8.79 -3.47
N CYS A 488 33.07 8.37 -3.72
CA CYS A 488 32.73 6.96 -3.91
C CYS A 488 32.53 6.55 -5.38
N LEU A 489 32.61 7.48 -6.34
CA LEU A 489 32.33 7.21 -7.77
C LEU A 489 33.58 7.15 -8.66
N GLY A 490 34.77 7.28 -8.09
CA GLY A 490 36.03 7.14 -8.83
C GLY A 490 36.48 5.68 -8.92
N MET A 491 35.86 4.87 -9.77
CA MET A 491 36.45 3.72 -10.49
C MET A 491 35.37 2.88 -11.19
N VAL A 492 35.05 3.19 -12.45
CA VAL A 492 34.83 2.19 -13.52
C VAL A 492 35.23 2.86 -14.84
N GLY A 493 36.11 2.20 -15.59
CA GLY A 493 36.83 2.73 -16.73
C GLY A 493 36.04 2.88 -18.03
N ALA A 494 36.74 3.48 -18.99
CA ALA A 494 36.34 3.63 -20.39
C ALA A 494 35.95 2.28 -21.01
N GLY A 495 34.76 2.23 -21.60
CA GLY A 495 34.28 1.13 -22.44
C GLY A 495 34.02 1.63 -23.85
N LEU A 496 34.69 0.99 -24.81
CA LEU A 496 34.53 1.09 -26.26
C LEU A 496 33.06 0.98 -26.68
N ALA A 497 32.74 1.47 -27.88
CA ALA A 497 31.40 1.41 -28.49
C ALA A 497 30.80 -0.01 -28.35
N ALA A 498 29.87 -0.16 -27.41
CA ALA A 498 29.18 -1.41 -27.16
C ALA A 498 27.95 -1.50 -28.08
N GLU A 499 27.80 -2.62 -28.78
CA GLU A 499 26.65 -2.87 -29.64
C GLU A 499 25.34 -2.86 -28.82
N PHE A 500 24.34 -2.15 -29.32
CA PHE A 500 23.00 -2.11 -28.74
C PHE A 500 22.33 -3.49 -28.86
N PRO A 501 21.61 -3.99 -27.82
CA PRO A 501 21.37 -3.38 -26.51
C PRO A 501 22.35 -3.83 -25.41
N THR A 502 22.80 -2.89 -24.57
CA THR A 502 23.71 -3.17 -23.44
C THR A 502 22.96 -3.43 -22.12
N LYS A 503 21.74 -2.92 -22.01
CA LYS A 503 20.81 -3.06 -20.87
C LYS A 503 19.41 -3.46 -21.36
N GLU A 504 18.49 -3.69 -20.43
CA GLU A 504 17.11 -4.05 -20.77
C GLU A 504 16.38 -2.95 -21.56
N VAL A 505 15.43 -3.38 -22.39
CA VAL A 505 14.57 -2.52 -23.20
C VAL A 505 13.19 -2.48 -22.56
N GLN A 506 12.67 -1.30 -22.30
CA GLN A 506 11.37 -1.08 -21.69
C GLN A 506 10.30 -0.87 -22.78
N ILE A 507 9.13 -1.48 -22.62
CA ILE A 507 7.91 -1.19 -23.37
C ILE A 507 6.93 -0.47 -22.44
N LEU A 508 6.64 0.79 -22.74
CA LEU A 508 5.59 1.57 -22.11
C LEU A 508 4.23 1.20 -22.71
N ILE A 509 3.30 0.80 -21.85
CA ILE A 509 1.90 0.51 -22.19
C ILE A 509 1.02 1.62 -21.61
N PRO A 510 0.37 2.46 -22.43
CA PRO A 510 -0.47 3.57 -21.98
C PRO A 510 -1.82 3.20 -21.32
N TRP A 511 -1.96 1.97 -20.80
CA TRP A 511 -3.19 1.44 -20.19
C TRP A 511 -2.89 0.65 -18.93
N ALA A 512 -3.92 0.48 -18.09
CA ALA A 512 -3.83 -0.35 -16.89
C ALA A 512 -3.50 -1.82 -17.22
N PRO A 513 -2.84 -2.55 -16.29
CA PRO A 513 -2.57 -3.98 -16.46
C PRO A 513 -3.83 -4.83 -16.73
N GLY A 514 -3.66 -5.96 -17.38
CA GLY A 514 -4.73 -6.92 -17.68
C GLY A 514 -5.63 -6.57 -18.87
N GLY A 515 -5.36 -5.46 -19.57
CA GLY A 515 -5.97 -5.15 -20.87
C GLY A 515 -5.31 -5.86 -22.05
N ALA A 516 -5.88 -5.71 -23.24
CA ALA A 516 -5.45 -6.44 -24.44
C ALA A 516 -3.99 -6.17 -24.80
N THR A 517 -3.61 -4.89 -24.80
CA THR A 517 -2.24 -4.46 -25.08
C THR A 517 -1.26 -5.01 -24.04
N ASP A 518 -1.65 -5.04 -22.77
CA ASP A 518 -0.82 -5.55 -21.68
C ASP A 518 -0.53 -7.05 -21.83
N LEU A 519 -1.58 -7.85 -22.02
CA LEU A 519 -1.48 -9.30 -22.16
C LEU A 519 -0.64 -9.70 -23.39
N VAL A 520 -0.86 -9.05 -24.53
CA VAL A 520 -0.11 -9.31 -25.77
C VAL A 520 1.36 -8.95 -25.61
N PHE A 521 1.68 -7.73 -25.16
CA PHE A 521 3.07 -7.28 -25.12
C PHE A 521 3.87 -7.85 -23.96
N ARG A 522 3.23 -8.32 -22.87
CA ARG A 522 3.90 -9.13 -21.84
C ARG A 522 4.31 -10.49 -22.38
N ALA A 523 3.41 -11.17 -23.11
CA ALA A 523 3.71 -12.43 -23.75
C ALA A 523 4.81 -12.27 -24.82
N LEU A 524 4.72 -11.22 -25.64
CA LEU A 524 5.72 -10.94 -26.67
C LEU A 524 7.09 -10.59 -26.06
N ALA A 525 7.12 -9.74 -25.03
CA ALA A 525 8.34 -9.36 -24.34
C ALA A 525 9.10 -10.59 -23.77
N ALA A 526 8.37 -11.55 -23.21
CA ALA A 526 8.95 -12.78 -22.70
C ALA A 526 9.64 -13.61 -23.81
N SER A 527 9.02 -13.71 -25.00
CA SER A 527 9.64 -14.41 -26.14
C SER A 527 10.76 -13.60 -26.79
N THR A 528 10.59 -12.30 -26.99
CA THR A 528 11.60 -11.41 -27.57
C THR A 528 12.87 -11.32 -26.72
N SER A 529 12.77 -11.39 -25.39
CA SER A 529 13.93 -11.34 -24.49
C SER A 529 14.99 -12.39 -24.84
N LYS A 530 14.56 -13.57 -25.31
CA LYS A 530 15.46 -14.66 -25.75
C LYS A 530 16.26 -14.29 -27.00
N HIS A 531 15.65 -13.52 -27.91
CA HIS A 531 16.22 -13.15 -29.20
C HIS A 531 16.99 -11.83 -29.17
N LEU A 532 16.64 -10.93 -28.26
CA LEU A 532 17.31 -9.66 -28.04
C LEU A 532 18.58 -9.82 -27.19
N GLY A 533 18.71 -10.93 -26.45
CA GLY A 533 19.85 -11.18 -25.54
C GLY A 533 19.82 -10.32 -24.27
N LYS A 534 18.78 -9.51 -24.09
CA LYS A 534 18.50 -8.66 -22.92
C LYS A 534 17.02 -8.74 -22.60
N ALA A 535 16.68 -8.51 -21.34
CA ALA A 535 15.30 -8.49 -20.90
C ALA A 535 14.51 -7.39 -21.62
N VAL A 536 13.26 -7.71 -21.97
CA VAL A 536 12.26 -6.75 -22.42
C VAL A 536 11.22 -6.63 -21.31
N VAL A 537 11.06 -5.43 -20.75
CA VAL A 537 10.24 -5.20 -19.55
C VAL A 537 9.03 -4.34 -19.90
N VAL A 538 7.85 -4.75 -19.44
CA VAL A 538 6.58 -4.03 -19.67
C VAL A 538 6.23 -3.17 -18.46
N VAL A 539 5.96 -1.88 -18.71
CA VAL A 539 5.54 -0.91 -17.70
C VAL A 539 4.23 -0.24 -18.12
N ASN A 540 3.24 -0.25 -17.23
CA ASN A 540 1.94 0.39 -17.48
C ASN A 540 1.93 1.84 -17.00
N LYS A 541 1.55 2.77 -17.87
CA LYS A 541 1.38 4.20 -17.60
C LYS A 541 0.01 4.66 -18.10
N ALA A 542 -1.02 4.29 -17.33
CA ALA A 542 -2.42 4.56 -17.67
C ALA A 542 -2.80 6.04 -17.46
N GLY A 543 -3.84 6.48 -18.16
CA GLY A 543 -4.47 7.80 -17.94
C GLY A 543 -4.77 8.55 -19.24
N GLY A 544 -5.87 9.31 -19.25
CA GLY A 544 -6.26 10.17 -20.37
C GLY A 544 -6.44 9.43 -21.70
N GLY A 545 -6.99 8.20 -21.68
CA GLY A 545 -7.15 7.36 -22.88
C GLY A 545 -5.83 6.87 -23.50
N GLY A 546 -4.71 7.06 -22.81
CA GLY A 546 -3.35 6.78 -23.30
C GLY A 546 -2.47 8.03 -23.41
N ALA A 547 -3.05 9.23 -23.25
CA ALA A 547 -2.32 10.49 -23.40
C ALA A 547 -1.13 10.63 -22.43
N VAL A 548 -1.25 10.11 -21.20
CA VAL A 548 -0.18 10.15 -20.19
C VAL A 548 1.03 9.32 -20.66
N GLY A 549 0.80 8.05 -21.00
CA GLY A 549 1.85 7.15 -21.47
C GLY A 549 2.50 7.61 -22.78
N TYR A 550 1.74 8.15 -23.73
CA TYR A 550 2.31 8.69 -24.97
C TYR A 550 3.12 9.96 -24.74
N THR A 551 2.69 10.85 -23.85
CA THR A 551 3.46 12.06 -23.53
C THR A 551 4.79 11.69 -22.86
N GLU A 552 4.77 10.72 -21.95
CA GLU A 552 5.99 10.21 -21.31
C GLU A 552 6.94 9.55 -22.32
N ALA A 553 6.39 8.68 -23.19
CA ALA A 553 7.18 8.01 -24.23
C ALA A 553 7.80 9.00 -25.23
N MET A 554 7.07 10.05 -25.63
CA MET A 554 7.60 11.07 -26.54
C MET A 554 8.80 11.82 -25.93
N GLN A 555 8.82 12.00 -24.61
CA GLN A 555 9.89 12.69 -23.89
C GLN A 555 11.10 11.79 -23.59
N ALA A 556 10.97 10.47 -23.81
CA ALA A 556 12.07 9.55 -23.59
C ALA A 556 13.21 9.78 -24.58
N ARG A 557 14.43 9.40 -24.18
CA ARG A 557 15.61 9.52 -25.05
C ARG A 557 15.42 8.62 -26.28
N PRO A 558 15.74 9.09 -27.49
CA PRO A 558 15.66 8.28 -28.71
C PRO A 558 16.88 7.34 -28.82
N ASP A 559 17.12 6.51 -27.79
CA ASP A 559 18.26 5.60 -27.68
C ASP A 559 17.85 4.11 -27.81
N GLY A 560 16.57 3.84 -28.08
CA GLY A 560 16.01 2.50 -28.27
C GLY A 560 15.73 1.71 -26.99
N TYR A 561 16.04 2.24 -25.81
CA TYR A 561 15.79 1.55 -24.54
C TYR A 561 14.40 1.80 -23.96
N THR A 562 13.69 2.80 -24.46
CA THR A 562 12.28 3.05 -24.12
C THR A 562 11.46 2.99 -25.39
N LEU A 563 10.57 2.02 -25.47
CA LEU A 563 9.59 1.84 -26.53
C LEU A 563 8.21 2.14 -25.98
N VAL A 564 7.25 2.35 -26.87
CA VAL A 564 5.84 2.49 -26.52
C VAL A 564 5.00 1.59 -27.41
N THR A 565 3.92 1.05 -26.86
CA THR A 565 2.93 0.36 -27.68
C THR A 565 2.18 1.39 -28.52
N ALA A 566 2.47 1.40 -29.81
CA ALA A 566 1.69 2.12 -30.80
C ALA A 566 0.41 1.31 -31.05
N VAL A 567 -0.73 1.86 -30.67
CA VAL A 567 -2.04 1.24 -30.93
C VAL A 567 -2.94 2.27 -31.60
N THR A 568 -4.04 1.83 -32.21
CA THR A 568 -5.00 2.70 -32.91
C THR A 568 -5.36 4.01 -32.19
N PRO A 569 -5.59 4.06 -30.86
CA PRO A 569 -5.76 5.32 -30.13
C PRO A 569 -4.72 6.42 -30.41
N LEU A 570 -3.46 6.08 -30.70
CA LEU A 570 -2.39 7.03 -31.03
C LEU A 570 -2.72 7.92 -32.24
N THR A 571 -3.50 7.41 -33.19
CA THR A 571 -3.91 8.15 -34.39
C THR A 571 -5.26 8.84 -34.21
N ILE A 572 -6.02 8.52 -33.16
CA ILE A 572 -7.35 9.06 -32.85
C ILE A 572 -7.27 10.25 -31.89
N LEU A 573 -6.59 10.08 -30.75
CA LEU A 573 -6.61 11.02 -29.63
C LEU A 573 -6.28 12.47 -30.02
N PRO A 574 -5.30 12.75 -30.91
CA PRO A 574 -4.99 14.13 -31.31
C PRO A 574 -6.15 14.88 -31.98
N HIS A 575 -7.17 14.17 -32.50
CA HIS A 575 -8.37 14.79 -33.09
C HIS A 575 -9.50 14.98 -32.08
N GLN A 576 -9.42 14.33 -30.92
CA GLN A 576 -10.44 14.39 -29.88
C GLN A 576 -10.11 15.40 -28.79
N ALA A 577 -8.83 15.51 -28.41
CA ALA A 577 -8.33 16.40 -27.39
C ALA A 577 -7.00 17.04 -27.81
N THR A 578 -6.63 18.15 -27.17
CA THR A 578 -5.32 18.77 -27.35
C THR A 578 -4.24 17.87 -26.74
N THR A 579 -3.39 17.28 -27.57
CA THR A 579 -2.29 16.41 -27.15
C THR A 579 -0.93 17.05 -27.46
N ALA A 580 0.08 16.75 -26.64
CA ALA A 580 1.46 17.18 -26.89
C ALA A 580 2.16 16.32 -27.98
N PHE A 581 1.57 15.19 -28.34
CA PHE A 581 2.11 14.20 -29.26
C PHE A 581 1.17 13.98 -30.46
N THR A 582 1.73 13.44 -31.55
CA THR A 582 0.99 12.80 -32.64
C THR A 582 1.65 11.47 -32.98
N TYR A 583 1.13 10.74 -33.97
CA TYR A 583 1.80 9.54 -34.48
C TYR A 583 3.22 9.84 -35.02
N GLN A 584 3.50 11.07 -35.44
CA GLN A 584 4.80 11.51 -35.97
C GLN A 584 5.85 11.72 -34.86
N SER A 585 5.42 11.76 -33.60
CA SER A 585 6.30 11.83 -32.43
C SER A 585 7.07 10.52 -32.17
N PHE A 586 6.84 9.49 -32.99
CA PHE A 586 7.41 8.15 -32.83
C PHE A 586 7.93 7.59 -34.16
N ASP A 587 8.99 6.78 -34.08
CA ASP A 587 9.48 5.97 -35.19
C ASP A 587 8.91 4.54 -35.07
N PRO A 588 8.14 4.05 -36.06
CA PRO A 588 7.50 2.73 -36.00
C PRO A 588 8.53 1.60 -36.04
N ILE A 589 8.27 0.52 -35.30
CA ILE A 589 9.13 -0.67 -35.25
C ILE A 589 8.43 -1.86 -35.91
N ILE A 590 7.27 -2.24 -35.41
CA ILE A 590 6.57 -3.46 -35.87
C ILE A 590 5.09 -3.39 -35.50
N ASN A 591 4.20 -3.80 -36.41
CA ASN A 591 2.84 -4.18 -36.03
C ASN A 591 2.80 -5.67 -35.68
N VAL A 592 2.07 -6.01 -34.62
CA VAL A 592 1.99 -7.37 -34.09
C VAL A 592 0.59 -7.93 -34.25
N VAL A 593 -0.43 -7.11 -34.04
CA VAL A 593 -1.82 -7.56 -33.92
C VAL A 593 -2.74 -6.71 -34.78
N GLN A 594 -3.79 -7.33 -35.34
CA GLN A 594 -4.92 -6.66 -35.93
C GLN A 594 -6.21 -7.40 -35.59
N ASP A 595 -6.91 -6.93 -34.57
CA ASP A 595 -8.09 -7.58 -34.02
C ASP A 595 -9.37 -6.79 -34.33
N PRO A 596 -10.50 -7.45 -34.65
CA PRO A 596 -11.78 -6.76 -34.63
C PRO A 596 -12.17 -6.42 -33.18
N ALA A 597 -12.95 -5.36 -33.04
CA ALA A 597 -13.56 -5.03 -31.76
C ALA A 597 -14.87 -5.83 -31.58
N MET A 598 -15.33 -5.90 -30.33
CA MET A 598 -16.49 -6.67 -29.94
C MET A 598 -17.19 -6.06 -28.73
N PHE A 599 -18.48 -6.38 -28.57
CA PHE A 599 -19.21 -6.20 -27.32
C PHE A 599 -19.31 -7.52 -26.57
N GLN A 600 -18.89 -7.49 -25.31
CA GLN A 600 -19.16 -8.57 -24.36
C GLN A 600 -20.25 -8.14 -23.39
N VAL A 601 -21.07 -9.11 -22.98
CA VAL A 601 -22.08 -8.97 -21.93
C VAL A 601 -21.93 -10.10 -20.93
N HIS A 602 -22.51 -9.95 -19.74
CA HIS A 602 -22.62 -11.05 -18.78
C HIS A 602 -23.36 -12.24 -19.40
N ALA A 603 -23.00 -13.48 -19.04
CA ALA A 603 -23.68 -14.67 -19.56
C ALA A 603 -25.19 -14.63 -19.28
N ASP A 604 -25.55 -14.22 -18.07
CA ASP A 604 -26.95 -14.09 -17.62
C ASP A 604 -27.68 -12.83 -18.13
N SER A 605 -27.03 -12.01 -18.96
CA SER A 605 -27.67 -10.79 -19.47
C SER A 605 -29.03 -11.09 -20.11
N GLN A 606 -29.98 -10.18 -19.86
CA GLN A 606 -31.39 -10.30 -20.24
C GLN A 606 -31.61 -10.36 -21.75
N TRP A 607 -30.74 -9.74 -22.55
CA TRP A 607 -30.84 -9.74 -24.01
C TRP A 607 -30.12 -10.94 -24.59
N LYS A 608 -30.80 -11.93 -25.19
CA LYS A 608 -30.13 -13.13 -25.72
C LYS A 608 -29.52 -12.92 -27.10
N THR A 609 -30.07 -11.98 -27.87
CA THR A 609 -29.61 -11.65 -29.22
C THR A 609 -29.20 -10.18 -29.34
N LEU A 610 -28.39 -9.85 -30.37
CA LEU A 610 -28.05 -8.45 -30.66
C LEU A 610 -29.31 -7.65 -31.04
N SER A 611 -30.26 -8.26 -31.73
CA SER A 611 -31.53 -7.61 -32.09
C SER A 611 -32.30 -7.15 -30.86
N GLU A 612 -32.47 -7.99 -29.84
CA GLU A 612 -33.12 -7.62 -28.58
C GLU A 612 -32.37 -6.49 -27.86
N PHE A 613 -31.04 -6.56 -27.86
CA PHE A 613 -30.17 -5.54 -27.26
C PHE A 613 -30.35 -4.17 -27.95
N LEU A 614 -30.38 -4.16 -29.28
CA LEU A 614 -30.56 -2.95 -30.08
C LEU A 614 -32.00 -2.41 -30.01
N GLU A 615 -33.01 -3.27 -30.03
CA GLU A 615 -34.41 -2.84 -29.87
C GLU A 615 -34.65 -2.17 -28.52
N TYR A 616 -34.09 -2.72 -27.44
CA TYR A 616 -34.17 -2.09 -26.13
C TYR A 616 -33.47 -0.73 -26.13
N ALA A 617 -32.28 -0.62 -26.71
CA ALA A 617 -31.54 0.62 -26.81
C ALA A 617 -32.27 1.70 -27.63
N LYS A 618 -32.98 1.31 -28.70
CA LYS A 618 -33.82 2.23 -29.49
C LYS A 618 -35.00 2.78 -28.70
N LYS A 619 -35.64 1.93 -27.90
CA LYS A 619 -36.78 2.32 -27.05
C LYS A 619 -36.35 3.10 -25.80
N ASN A 620 -35.15 2.85 -25.31
CA ASN A 620 -34.61 3.40 -24.06
C ASN A 620 -33.20 3.98 -24.28
N PRO A 621 -33.09 5.14 -24.96
CA PRO A 621 -31.79 5.77 -25.20
C PRO A 621 -31.07 6.05 -23.88
N ASP A 622 -29.75 5.90 -23.87
CA ASP A 622 -28.86 6.15 -22.72
C ASP A 622 -29.06 5.22 -21.49
N MET A 623 -29.95 4.23 -21.56
CA MET A 623 -30.19 3.31 -20.43
C MET A 623 -29.24 2.10 -20.37
N ILE A 624 -28.65 1.71 -21.51
CA ILE A 624 -27.64 0.65 -21.52
C ILE A 624 -26.27 1.29 -21.26
N THR A 625 -25.62 0.85 -20.18
CA THR A 625 -24.27 1.27 -19.84
C THR A 625 -23.21 0.40 -20.53
N VAL A 626 -22.30 1.03 -21.27
CA VAL A 626 -21.24 0.36 -22.04
C VAL A 626 -19.87 0.80 -21.50
N GLY A 627 -19.16 -0.13 -20.86
CA GLY A 627 -17.79 0.08 -20.41
C GLY A 627 -16.80 0.14 -21.58
N ASN A 628 -15.75 0.95 -21.45
CA ASN A 628 -14.68 1.04 -22.44
C ASN A 628 -13.31 1.34 -21.80
N SER A 629 -12.23 1.19 -22.57
CA SER A 629 -10.84 1.33 -22.11
C SER A 629 -10.33 2.78 -22.03
N GLY A 630 -11.23 3.75 -21.89
CA GLY A 630 -10.92 5.17 -21.66
C GLY A 630 -11.66 6.11 -22.60
N ALA A 631 -12.00 7.30 -22.11
CA ALA A 631 -12.60 8.36 -22.91
C ALA A 631 -11.66 8.72 -24.08
N GLY A 632 -12.21 8.76 -25.30
CA GLY A 632 -11.43 8.93 -26.52
C GLY A 632 -10.52 7.76 -26.93
N GLY A 633 -10.54 6.64 -26.19
CA GLY A 633 -9.85 5.42 -26.58
C GLY A 633 -10.47 4.78 -27.84
N GLY A 634 -9.71 3.92 -28.51
CA GLY A 634 -10.15 3.38 -29.80
C GLY A 634 -11.38 2.46 -29.70
N VAL A 635 -11.54 1.65 -28.64
CA VAL A 635 -12.76 0.82 -28.45
C VAL A 635 -13.99 1.66 -28.10
N HIS A 636 -13.80 2.84 -27.51
CA HIS A 636 -14.87 3.80 -27.27
C HIS A 636 -15.30 4.44 -28.60
N LEU A 637 -14.36 4.89 -29.44
CA LEU A 637 -14.69 5.43 -30.76
C LEU A 637 -15.39 4.40 -31.65
N ILE A 638 -14.94 3.14 -31.63
CA ILE A 638 -15.59 2.06 -32.37
C ILE A 638 -17.03 1.84 -31.88
N ALA A 639 -17.27 1.91 -30.57
CA ALA A 639 -18.61 1.81 -30.02
C ALA A 639 -19.51 2.97 -30.49
N LEU A 640 -19.00 4.20 -30.51
CA LEU A 640 -19.72 5.37 -31.04
C LEU A 640 -20.01 5.23 -32.56
N ALA A 641 -19.06 4.70 -33.32
CA ALA A 641 -19.26 4.43 -34.75
C ALA A 641 -20.31 3.33 -34.98
N PHE A 642 -20.34 2.31 -34.12
CA PHE A 642 -21.35 1.26 -34.13
C PHE A 642 -22.75 1.80 -33.77
N GLU A 643 -22.86 2.67 -32.77
CA GLU A 643 -24.11 3.36 -32.42
C GLU A 643 -24.72 4.08 -33.61
N LYS A 644 -23.90 4.84 -34.35
CA LYS A 644 -24.30 5.53 -35.58
C LYS A 644 -24.80 4.53 -36.64
N ALA A 645 -24.09 3.43 -36.85
CA ALA A 645 -24.46 2.40 -37.83
C ALA A 645 -25.75 1.65 -37.43
N ALA A 646 -25.97 1.41 -36.15
CA ALA A 646 -27.13 0.68 -35.62
C ALA A 646 -28.34 1.59 -35.34
N GLY A 647 -28.15 2.91 -35.33
CA GLY A 647 -29.16 3.91 -34.99
C GLY A 647 -29.61 3.83 -33.53
N VAL A 648 -28.65 3.72 -32.61
CA VAL A 648 -28.88 3.57 -31.16
C VAL A 648 -27.97 4.51 -30.37
N LYS A 649 -28.23 4.66 -29.06
CA LYS A 649 -27.43 5.48 -28.16
C LYS A 649 -27.25 4.80 -26.80
N PHE A 650 -26.01 4.66 -26.35
CA PHE A 650 -25.64 4.06 -25.08
C PHE A 650 -25.00 5.08 -24.14
N ASN A 651 -24.99 4.76 -22.84
CA ASN A 651 -24.27 5.52 -21.83
C ASN A 651 -22.86 4.93 -21.64
N HIS A 652 -21.83 5.64 -22.10
CA HIS A 652 -20.45 5.17 -22.08
C HIS A 652 -19.76 5.41 -20.74
N ILE A 653 -19.23 4.35 -20.13
CA ILE A 653 -18.52 4.41 -18.85
C ILE A 653 -17.01 4.17 -19.09
N PRO A 654 -16.17 5.21 -19.04
CA PRO A 654 -14.74 5.06 -19.31
C PRO A 654 -13.97 4.51 -18.10
N PHE A 655 -13.09 3.54 -18.35
CA PHE A 655 -12.16 2.98 -17.37
C PHE A 655 -10.70 3.26 -17.75
N ALA A 656 -9.77 3.00 -16.83
CA ALA A 656 -8.33 3.18 -17.05
C ALA A 656 -7.69 2.14 -18.01
N GLY A 657 -8.48 1.19 -18.52
CA GLY A 657 -8.06 0.13 -19.44
C GLY A 657 -9.11 -0.97 -19.55
N GLY A 658 -8.84 -1.97 -20.41
CA GLY A 658 -9.78 -3.07 -20.64
C GLY A 658 -9.89 -4.07 -19.49
N GLY A 659 -8.83 -4.26 -18.69
CA GLY A 659 -8.90 -5.11 -17.49
C GLY A 659 -9.97 -4.62 -16.51
N PRO A 660 -9.90 -3.38 -16.02
CA PRO A 660 -10.92 -2.80 -15.14
C PRO A 660 -12.33 -2.79 -15.73
N SER A 661 -12.49 -2.57 -17.05
CA SER A 661 -13.83 -2.59 -17.68
C SER A 661 -14.44 -3.99 -17.69
N ILE A 662 -13.65 -5.03 -17.98
CA ILE A 662 -14.08 -6.43 -17.90
C ILE A 662 -14.43 -6.81 -16.45
N THR A 663 -13.65 -6.37 -15.46
CA THR A 663 -13.98 -6.57 -14.04
C THR A 663 -15.32 -5.92 -13.68
N ALA A 664 -15.58 -4.70 -14.15
CA ALA A 664 -16.85 -4.03 -13.94
C ALA A 664 -18.03 -4.77 -14.58
N LEU A 665 -17.83 -5.39 -15.74
CA LEU A 665 -18.84 -6.23 -16.39
C LEU A 665 -19.13 -7.51 -15.61
N LEU A 666 -18.09 -8.17 -15.10
CA LEU A 666 -18.23 -9.36 -14.24
C LEU A 666 -18.95 -9.04 -12.93
N GLY A 667 -18.73 -7.86 -12.36
CA GLY A 667 -19.43 -7.36 -11.18
C GLY A 667 -20.86 -6.86 -11.45
N GLY A 668 -21.31 -6.83 -12.71
CA GLY A 668 -22.64 -6.34 -13.08
C GLY A 668 -22.80 -4.82 -12.97
N HIS A 669 -21.71 -4.06 -12.88
CA HIS A 669 -21.73 -2.59 -12.78
C HIS A 669 -21.95 -1.91 -14.14
N VAL A 670 -21.68 -2.61 -15.25
CA VAL A 670 -22.02 -2.19 -16.61
C VAL A 670 -22.75 -3.30 -17.36
N HIS A 671 -23.60 -2.94 -18.31
CA HIS A 671 -24.40 -3.92 -19.06
C HIS A 671 -23.60 -4.62 -20.16
N ALA A 672 -22.68 -3.90 -20.80
CA ALA A 672 -21.80 -4.40 -21.84
C ALA A 672 -20.43 -3.74 -21.77
N VAL A 673 -19.43 -4.33 -22.44
CA VAL A 673 -18.10 -3.72 -22.59
C VAL A 673 -17.67 -3.78 -24.05
N SER A 674 -17.25 -2.63 -24.58
CA SER A 674 -16.55 -2.53 -25.86
C SER A 674 -15.07 -2.84 -25.66
N CYS A 675 -14.61 -3.94 -26.27
CA CYS A 675 -13.27 -4.47 -26.09
C CYS A 675 -12.75 -5.13 -27.38
N SER A 676 -11.52 -5.63 -27.36
CA SER A 676 -10.98 -6.54 -28.38
C SER A 676 -10.26 -7.70 -27.70
N PRO A 677 -10.03 -8.84 -28.37
CA PRO A 677 -9.19 -9.89 -27.82
C PRO A 677 -7.82 -9.34 -27.38
N PRO A 678 -7.19 -9.91 -26.33
CA PRO A 678 -7.66 -11.00 -25.46
C PRO A 678 -8.64 -10.62 -24.33
N GLU A 679 -9.10 -9.37 -24.25
CA GLU A 679 -9.91 -8.91 -23.10
C GLU A 679 -11.17 -9.76 -22.94
N GLY A 680 -11.39 -10.32 -21.74
CA GLY A 680 -12.56 -11.13 -21.41
C GLY A 680 -12.62 -12.52 -22.05
N ILE A 681 -11.72 -12.89 -22.97
CA ILE A 681 -11.78 -14.18 -23.69
C ILE A 681 -11.75 -15.39 -22.75
N ALA A 682 -10.92 -15.36 -21.70
CA ALA A 682 -10.88 -16.43 -20.71
C ALA A 682 -12.23 -16.60 -19.98
N HIS A 683 -12.96 -15.50 -19.73
CA HIS A 683 -14.27 -15.52 -19.11
C HIS A 683 -15.37 -15.95 -20.08
N VAL A 684 -15.22 -15.66 -21.37
CA VAL A 684 -16.09 -16.21 -22.42
C VAL A 684 -15.92 -17.73 -22.51
N LYS A 685 -14.68 -18.23 -22.52
CA LYS A 685 -14.39 -19.68 -22.50
C LYS A 685 -14.92 -20.36 -21.23
N ALA A 686 -14.88 -19.65 -20.09
CA ALA A 686 -15.43 -20.13 -18.82
C ALA A 686 -16.96 -19.99 -18.69
N GLY A 687 -17.66 -19.48 -19.73
CA GLY A 687 -19.11 -19.32 -19.72
C GLY A 687 -19.64 -18.21 -18.80
N LYS A 688 -18.77 -17.32 -18.30
CA LYS A 688 -19.16 -16.19 -17.43
C LYS A 688 -19.56 -14.95 -18.22
N LEU A 689 -18.92 -14.76 -19.38
CA LEU A 689 -19.24 -13.69 -20.33
C LEU A 689 -19.62 -14.30 -21.68
N ARG A 690 -20.24 -13.51 -22.55
CA ARG A 690 -20.50 -13.90 -23.94
C ARG A 690 -20.26 -12.73 -24.89
N ILE A 691 -19.79 -13.07 -26.09
CA ILE A 691 -19.62 -12.11 -27.17
C ILE A 691 -20.98 -11.90 -27.83
N MET A 692 -21.52 -10.68 -27.72
CA MET A 692 -22.81 -10.30 -28.27
C MET A 692 -22.68 -9.74 -29.69
N ALA A 693 -21.66 -8.90 -29.90
CA ALA A 693 -21.44 -8.21 -31.15
C ALA A 693 -19.98 -8.39 -31.55
N LEU A 694 -19.73 -8.95 -32.74
CA LEU A 694 -18.39 -9.12 -33.30
C LEU A 694 -18.27 -8.27 -34.56
N PHE A 695 -17.39 -7.25 -34.54
CA PHE A 695 -17.27 -6.25 -35.60
C PHE A 695 -16.28 -6.67 -36.71
N SER A 696 -16.38 -7.91 -37.16
CA SER A 696 -15.52 -8.50 -38.19
C SER A 696 -16.31 -8.91 -39.43
N GLU A 697 -15.60 -9.08 -40.55
CA GLU A 697 -16.16 -9.60 -41.80
C GLU A 697 -16.48 -11.10 -41.72
N LYS A 698 -15.72 -11.84 -40.91
CA LYS A 698 -15.83 -13.29 -40.73
C LYS A 698 -15.89 -13.63 -39.24
N ARG A 699 -16.58 -14.70 -38.88
CA ARG A 699 -16.63 -15.21 -37.50
C ARG A 699 -15.23 -15.58 -36.99
N PHE A 700 -15.04 -15.54 -35.67
CA PHE A 700 -13.82 -16.03 -35.05
C PHE A 700 -13.73 -17.55 -35.11
N GLU A 701 -12.58 -18.08 -35.52
CA GLU A 701 -12.33 -19.52 -35.56
C GLU A 701 -12.45 -20.16 -34.16
N ALA A 702 -12.00 -19.45 -33.12
CA ALA A 702 -12.14 -19.90 -31.73
C ALA A 702 -13.60 -19.91 -31.23
N PHE A 703 -14.50 -19.19 -31.89
CA PHE A 703 -15.91 -19.05 -31.50
C PHE A 703 -16.82 -19.10 -32.75
N PRO A 704 -16.89 -20.23 -33.47
CA PRO A 704 -17.59 -20.32 -34.76
C PRO A 704 -19.11 -20.12 -34.63
N ALA A 705 -19.65 -20.33 -33.42
CA ALA A 705 -21.05 -20.11 -33.09
C ALA A 705 -21.43 -18.63 -32.91
N VAL A 706 -20.46 -17.73 -32.71
CA VAL A 706 -20.72 -16.30 -32.51
C VAL A 706 -20.87 -15.62 -33.87
N PRO A 707 -22.07 -15.13 -34.25
CA PRO A 707 -22.26 -14.42 -35.50
C PRO A 707 -21.63 -13.03 -35.47
N THR A 708 -21.17 -12.57 -36.62
CA THR A 708 -20.76 -11.18 -36.85
C THR A 708 -21.96 -10.25 -36.75
N VAL A 709 -21.74 -8.95 -36.53
CA VAL A 709 -22.85 -7.97 -36.55
C VAL A 709 -23.49 -7.83 -37.93
N ARG A 710 -22.74 -8.10 -39.01
CA ARG A 710 -23.27 -8.08 -40.38
C ARG A 710 -24.27 -9.21 -40.61
N GLU A 711 -23.97 -10.42 -40.14
CA GLU A 711 -24.92 -11.54 -40.16
C GLU A 711 -26.16 -11.27 -39.30
N GLN A 712 -26.04 -10.38 -38.32
CA GLN A 712 -27.12 -9.94 -37.43
C GLN A 712 -27.85 -8.68 -37.92
N GLY A 713 -27.60 -8.22 -39.16
CA GLY A 713 -28.37 -7.15 -39.80
C GLY A 713 -27.81 -5.73 -39.64
N VAL A 714 -26.62 -5.55 -39.05
CA VAL A 714 -25.94 -4.25 -38.99
C VAL A 714 -24.67 -4.28 -39.84
N ASN A 715 -24.64 -3.51 -40.94
CA ASN A 715 -23.48 -3.45 -41.81
C ASN A 715 -22.35 -2.61 -41.17
N PHE A 716 -21.57 -3.23 -40.28
CA PHE A 716 -20.50 -2.58 -39.55
C PHE A 716 -19.32 -3.52 -39.31
N THR A 717 -18.11 -3.07 -39.63
CA THR A 717 -16.86 -3.77 -39.30
C THR A 717 -15.80 -2.77 -38.89
N MET A 718 -15.12 -3.04 -37.77
CA MET A 718 -14.08 -2.15 -37.25
C MET A 718 -13.21 -2.88 -36.24
N GLY A 719 -11.93 -2.54 -36.21
CA GLY A 719 -10.95 -3.21 -35.36
C GLY A 719 -9.84 -2.27 -34.93
N GLN A 720 -8.86 -2.86 -34.26
CA GLN A 720 -7.69 -2.19 -33.72
C GLN A 720 -6.43 -2.95 -34.12
N TRP A 721 -5.39 -2.18 -34.41
CA TRP A 721 -4.05 -2.69 -34.56
C TRP A 721 -3.21 -2.35 -33.33
N ARG A 722 -2.20 -3.18 -33.07
CA ARG A 722 -1.24 -2.99 -31.97
C ARG A 722 0.16 -3.35 -32.42
N GLY A 723 1.07 -2.42 -32.20
CA GLY A 723 2.48 -2.52 -32.55
C GLY A 723 3.37 -1.79 -31.55
N LEU A 724 4.64 -1.64 -31.91
CA LEU A 724 5.66 -0.93 -31.16
C LEU A 724 6.23 0.23 -31.96
N ALA A 725 6.57 1.30 -31.25
CA ALA A 725 7.31 2.43 -31.78
C ALA A 725 8.32 2.93 -30.74
N ALA A 726 9.38 3.60 -31.21
CA ALA A 726 10.35 4.28 -30.38
C ALA A 726 10.15 5.80 -30.45
N PRO A 727 10.72 6.60 -29.52
CA PRO A 727 10.73 8.05 -29.62
C PRO A 727 11.35 8.52 -30.94
N LYS A 728 10.84 9.63 -31.47
CA LYS A 728 11.31 10.18 -32.74
C LYS A 728 12.82 10.47 -32.71
N GLY A 729 13.52 10.07 -33.77
CA GLY A 729 14.96 10.27 -33.93
C GLY A 729 15.80 9.09 -33.42
N THR A 730 15.19 7.93 -33.16
CA THR A 730 15.93 6.74 -32.73
C THR A 730 16.80 6.24 -33.89
N PRO A 731 18.09 5.92 -33.68
CA PRO A 731 19.00 5.52 -34.74
C PRO A 731 18.45 4.36 -35.60
N PRO A 732 18.59 4.39 -36.95
CA PRO A 732 18.02 3.37 -37.83
C PRO A 732 18.55 1.95 -37.58
N ASP A 733 19.81 1.82 -37.17
CA ASP A 733 20.45 0.55 -36.79
C ASP A 733 19.84 -0.03 -35.50
N VAL A 734 19.50 0.83 -34.54
CA VAL A 734 18.78 0.47 -33.31
C VAL A 734 17.36 0.02 -33.63
N ILE A 735 16.62 0.77 -34.47
CA ILE A 735 15.27 0.38 -34.93
C ILE A 735 15.31 -0.97 -35.65
N LYS A 736 16.31 -1.21 -36.51
CA LYS A 736 16.48 -2.47 -37.21
C LYS A 736 16.72 -3.62 -36.23
N THR A 737 17.62 -3.45 -35.26
CA THR A 737 17.91 -4.45 -34.22
C THR A 737 16.66 -4.80 -33.41
N LEU A 738 15.91 -3.79 -32.98
CA LEU A 738 14.64 -3.97 -32.26
C LEU A 738 13.62 -4.71 -33.12
N HIS A 739 13.39 -4.26 -34.35
CA HIS A 739 12.48 -4.92 -35.28
C HIS A 739 12.82 -6.39 -35.47
N ASP A 740 14.09 -6.71 -35.76
CA ASP A 740 14.52 -8.07 -36.05
C ASP A 740 14.34 -8.99 -34.82
N ALA A 741 14.57 -8.47 -33.61
CA ALA A 741 14.33 -9.20 -32.37
C ALA A 741 12.83 -9.40 -32.08
N PHE A 742 11.99 -8.36 -32.24
CA PHE A 742 10.55 -8.46 -32.02
C PHE A 742 9.87 -9.34 -33.08
N LYS A 743 10.35 -9.33 -34.32
CA LYS A 743 9.89 -10.24 -35.37
C LYS A 743 10.16 -11.70 -34.98
N LYS A 744 11.38 -12.01 -34.55
CA LYS A 744 11.71 -13.37 -34.05
C LYS A 744 10.86 -13.75 -32.83
N GLY A 745 10.63 -12.82 -31.90
CA GLY A 745 9.75 -13.05 -30.75
C GLY A 745 8.29 -13.29 -31.14
N MET A 746 7.81 -12.65 -32.21
CA MET A 746 6.47 -12.87 -32.77
C MET A 746 6.34 -14.23 -33.46
N GLU A 747 7.44 -14.74 -34.01
CA GLU A 747 7.54 -16.06 -34.65
C GLU A 747 7.87 -17.19 -33.65
N ASP A 748 8.24 -16.86 -32.40
CA ASP A 748 8.54 -17.83 -31.35
C ASP A 748 7.31 -18.73 -31.08
N PRO A 749 7.45 -20.06 -31.12
CA PRO A 749 6.33 -20.99 -30.96
C PRO A 749 5.56 -20.80 -29.65
N GLY A 750 6.24 -20.36 -28.58
CA GLY A 750 5.62 -20.05 -27.30
C GLY A 750 4.68 -18.84 -27.39
N PHE A 751 5.11 -17.78 -28.07
CA PHE A 751 4.26 -16.61 -28.29
C PHE A 751 3.12 -16.92 -29.25
N VAL A 752 3.37 -17.64 -30.35
CA VAL A 752 2.32 -18.04 -31.31
C VAL A 752 1.22 -18.84 -30.61
N LYS A 753 1.59 -19.81 -29.77
CA LYS A 753 0.63 -20.56 -28.96
C LYS A 753 -0.14 -19.67 -28.00
N ASN A 754 0.55 -18.78 -27.26
CA ASN A 754 -0.10 -17.84 -26.37
C ASN A 754 -1.11 -16.96 -27.10
N ALA A 755 -0.77 -16.45 -28.30
CA ALA A 755 -1.66 -15.65 -29.12
C ALA A 755 -2.92 -16.44 -29.55
N GLN A 756 -2.77 -17.70 -29.94
CA GLN A 756 -3.90 -18.60 -30.24
C GLN A 756 -4.80 -18.82 -29.02
N ASP A 757 -4.22 -19.12 -27.86
CA ASP A 757 -4.95 -19.32 -26.60
C ASP A 757 -5.72 -18.05 -26.19
N MET A 758 -5.13 -16.89 -26.47
CA MET A 758 -5.68 -15.55 -26.28
C MET A 758 -6.70 -15.13 -27.35
N THR A 759 -6.85 -15.89 -28.44
CA THR A 759 -7.69 -15.54 -29.61
C THR A 759 -7.28 -14.20 -30.23
N VAL A 760 -5.98 -13.93 -30.27
CA VAL A 760 -5.38 -12.73 -30.85
C VAL A 760 -4.98 -12.99 -32.30
N ASN A 761 -5.37 -12.11 -33.20
CA ASN A 761 -5.03 -12.19 -34.62
C ASN A 761 -3.68 -11.51 -34.87
N LEU A 762 -2.65 -12.33 -35.06
CA LEU A 762 -1.31 -11.86 -35.40
C LEU A 762 -1.29 -11.27 -36.82
N ALA A 763 -0.77 -10.05 -36.95
CA ALA A 763 -0.68 -9.31 -38.21
C ALA A 763 0.64 -8.55 -38.28
N TYR A 764 1.64 -9.16 -38.93
CA TYR A 764 2.97 -8.57 -39.06
C TYR A 764 2.96 -7.42 -40.07
N MET A 765 3.53 -6.27 -39.68
CA MET A 765 3.93 -5.20 -40.61
C MET A 765 5.28 -4.65 -40.15
N GLY A 766 6.21 -4.47 -41.09
CA GLY A 766 7.51 -3.85 -40.80
C GLY A 766 7.40 -2.33 -40.57
N PRO A 767 8.49 -1.65 -40.15
CA PRO A 767 8.51 -0.24 -39.81
C PRO A 767 7.84 0.68 -40.84
N VAL A 768 8.19 0.50 -42.12
CA VAL A 768 7.74 1.37 -43.22
C VAL A 768 6.25 1.20 -43.50
N GLU A 769 5.78 -0.04 -43.57
CA GLU A 769 4.37 -0.34 -43.82
C GLU A 769 3.51 0.10 -42.63
N PHE A 770 3.96 -0.18 -41.42
CA PHE A 770 3.26 0.23 -40.21
C PHE A 770 3.15 1.76 -40.09
N GLY A 771 4.21 2.48 -40.44
CA GLY A 771 4.19 3.94 -40.51
C GLY A 771 3.17 4.49 -41.52
N LYS A 772 3.00 3.83 -42.68
CA LYS A 772 1.97 4.20 -43.66
C LYS A 772 0.55 3.97 -43.12
N VAL A 773 0.33 2.86 -42.41
CA VAL A 773 -0.95 2.58 -41.75
C VAL A 773 -1.26 3.63 -40.68
N MET A 774 -0.29 3.98 -39.84
CA MET A 774 -0.46 5.03 -38.83
C MET A 774 -0.85 6.38 -39.45
N ALA A 775 -0.20 6.77 -40.56
CA ALA A 775 -0.53 8.01 -41.28
C ALA A 775 -1.93 7.97 -41.91
N ALA A 776 -2.26 6.88 -42.62
CA ALA A 776 -3.58 6.73 -43.25
C ALA A 776 -4.71 6.70 -42.22
N ASP A 777 -4.50 6.04 -41.08
CA ASP A 777 -5.48 6.00 -40.00
C ASP A 777 -5.66 7.36 -39.34
N HIS A 778 -4.60 8.13 -39.16
CA HIS A 778 -4.70 9.49 -38.63
C HIS A 778 -5.66 10.34 -39.48
N ASP A 779 -5.49 10.36 -40.80
CA ASP A 779 -6.36 11.09 -41.71
C ASP A 779 -7.80 10.55 -41.73
N ARG A 780 -7.96 9.23 -41.67
CA ARG A 780 -9.27 8.56 -41.61
C ARG A 780 -10.02 8.95 -40.34
N TYR A 781 -9.36 8.92 -39.19
CA TYR A 781 -9.97 9.22 -37.90
C TYR A 781 -10.23 10.71 -37.69
N ALA A 782 -9.43 11.59 -38.29
CA ALA A 782 -9.73 13.02 -38.33
C ALA A 782 -11.14 13.28 -38.90
N LYS A 783 -11.49 12.63 -40.02
CA LYS A 783 -12.82 12.74 -40.65
C LYS A 783 -13.91 12.12 -39.78
N LEU A 784 -13.69 10.91 -39.28
CA LEU A 784 -14.69 10.18 -38.47
C LEU A 784 -15.02 10.92 -37.17
N VAL A 785 -14.03 11.47 -36.47
CA VAL A 785 -14.25 12.24 -35.23
C VAL A 785 -15.05 13.52 -35.51
N GLN A 786 -14.80 14.20 -36.62
CA GLN A 786 -15.60 15.37 -37.03
C GLN A 786 -17.04 15.00 -37.34
N GLU A 787 -17.28 13.86 -37.98
CA GLU A 787 -18.64 13.38 -38.25
C GLU A 787 -19.41 13.02 -36.97
N ILE A 788 -18.73 12.42 -35.99
CA ILE A 788 -19.34 12.06 -34.70
C ILE A 788 -19.64 13.32 -33.86
N LYS A 789 -18.77 14.33 -33.87
CA LYS A 789 -18.97 15.59 -33.12
C LYS A 789 -20.06 16.52 -33.68
N LYS A 790 -20.57 16.29 -34.88
CA LYS A 790 -21.63 17.10 -35.52
C LYS A 790 -23.05 16.67 -35.12
N GLN A 791 -23.20 15.59 -34.35
CA GLN A 791 -24.44 15.13 -33.73
C GLN A 791 -24.42 15.52 -32.25
#